data_AF-A0A1F9MJ98-F1
#
_entry.id   AF-A0A1F9MJ98-F1
#
_cell.length_a   1.000
_cell.length_b   1.000
_cell.length_c   1.000
_cell.angle_alpha   90.00
_cell.angle_beta   90.00
_cell.angle_gamma   90.00
#
_symmetry.space_group_name_H-M   'P 1'
#
loop_
_entity.id
_entity.type
_entity.pdbx_description
1 polymer ?
#
loop_
_entity_poly.entity_id
_entity_poly.type
_entity_poly.pdbx_seq_one_letter_code
_entity_poly.pdbx_strand_id
1 'polypeptide(L)'
;MRPREQTGRWAQVLPAMFLGAYSLCGQTLAFRAVSGLGDGDQLALAAFFSSWLGWFGLGLLLGRSQLSSHPSVPSLLLIQPPALALQLGLLTALPSLMGAGPHEPLPAGQLCLALLLSNAPFPLLGGWTFQRLVDTAARLWGGLSGPRVYLLDALGGLAGGLVFAIWLFHGLPPWQLALSMNLLLGTAILLTSREQPRRMLAAGLVLAASLGAAGLLGDGAALRAAILQPIYPEATVQVSASTPSGELARLQHHDQELLVLNGRLQETLPDPERSVLLTTLVLARNPLASSILLVGPGIGLVEPFAALGFQRILLHHPDPAYLSFNRATSRVPGLQTREVSLEDDPEEDPETGALDAILMLEGTPTNLVTARLTTVEGLTRLAAFLAPGGILLLTAPGAPNHPGAPALDMVRSLRRNLATVFASVQVILGNPSLLLASREPIAELDAENAVAALARRQDRGLLSPVELRALLAPDRKTRARELLTQGGLLPEEVLLGTYDRPSAQLLALVLLAEQGGSVLAVFLRRLVLLEPRFLLLCLLVLFALHGLYLSRCELGQRLGHLGLAGTAASGISGITFSLILALDYQFARGSLCRDLALLSASFMLGLALGTASASALRQSIAKLLLGLSLFLQLTGSILLAMLPAPGDLGTTLASIVGAGFVCGLGFPSALALLGTSTEKAGALLVAENMGAALAAALIGSIALPALGRQATLLLLAATLCWPLLLLVHSLRTPSPCRSPGNPQFALLGYLSTAGFLVLVLLSSSTEQRLHRLEPRLTLTEVQALARQGERLEAHPGGFELYAPDGRLAATVLASTEHPPQPQGYGGELTVVARINPRGVVEDFLVRRHLETPSFWARVLPWAATLRGNDAVGLGKIDALSGATVSATALTETLRRLAMLATRHELASPGPMTVGSTPTLSRLVYLLLGLTFAVILTLVPRRRPRRVILLLHLAFGGIFLDMQYGLPQVAALLSGAIPWSRLDFVPALLVLVPLLSALGGNLYCGHLCPFGALQELLGDLSPLPKPSLSARLVRLASLAKYGLFFTALSLYFLTREGTVLEFCPLAGMARLDLAPAAWTLAILALVGTLFYPRVWCRFLCPTGAFLALLGRLTLFTTRYPRRRLQHCPYHIVDPRQLDCLRCHRCCAEYEPEGRTR
;
A
#
# COMPACT_ATOMS: atom_id res chain seq x y z
N MET A 1 -57.52 -10.66 0.64
CA MET A 1 -56.73 -9.48 1.07
C MET A 1 -57.14 -8.30 0.21
N ARG A 2 -57.45 -7.13 0.79
CA ARG A 2 -58.01 -5.99 0.03
C ARG A 2 -56.90 -5.27 -0.76
N PRO A 3 -57.13 -4.82 -2.00
CA PRO A 3 -56.15 -4.08 -2.82
C PRO A 3 -55.55 -2.85 -2.12
N ARG A 4 -56.34 -2.18 -1.26
CA ARG A 4 -55.91 -1.01 -0.46
C ARG A 4 -54.81 -1.33 0.58
N GLU A 5 -54.74 -2.55 1.10
CA GLU A 5 -53.71 -2.94 2.07
C GLU A 5 -52.37 -3.27 1.39
N GLN A 6 -52.41 -3.80 0.17
CA GLN A 6 -51.20 -4.06 -0.62
C GLN A 6 -50.56 -2.76 -1.11
N THR A 7 -51.36 -1.80 -1.60
CA THR A 7 -50.83 -0.50 -2.07
C THR A 7 -50.18 0.30 -0.94
N GLY A 8 -50.74 0.26 0.28
CA GLY A 8 -50.13 0.90 1.47
C GLY A 8 -48.79 0.27 1.89
N ARG A 9 -48.60 -1.04 1.69
CA ARG A 9 -47.33 -1.73 2.01
C ARG A 9 -46.22 -1.39 1.03
N TRP A 10 -46.51 -1.32 -0.27
CA TRP A 10 -45.51 -0.94 -1.28
C TRP A 10 -45.05 0.52 -1.13
N ALA A 11 -45.95 1.43 -0.76
CA ALA A 11 -45.62 2.83 -0.50
C ALA A 11 -44.52 3.00 0.56
N GLN A 12 -44.43 2.11 1.55
CA GLN A 12 -43.42 2.20 2.63
C GLN A 12 -42.04 1.62 2.26
N VAL A 13 -41.94 0.87 1.15
CA VAL A 13 -40.69 0.23 0.71
C VAL A 13 -40.17 0.78 -0.62
N LEU A 14 -41.06 1.39 -1.43
CA LEU A 14 -40.69 2.11 -2.66
C LEU A 14 -39.58 3.17 -2.48
N PRO A 15 -39.41 3.83 -1.31
CA PRO A 15 -38.27 4.73 -1.09
C PRO A 15 -36.90 4.08 -1.26
N ALA A 16 -36.78 2.74 -1.19
CA ALA A 16 -35.52 2.05 -1.52
C ALA A 16 -35.09 2.29 -2.97
N MET A 17 -36.02 2.31 -3.92
CA MET A 17 -35.73 2.59 -5.33
C MET A 17 -35.29 4.05 -5.53
N PHE A 18 -35.95 4.99 -4.86
CA PHE A 18 -35.55 6.40 -4.91
C PHE A 18 -34.19 6.63 -4.25
N LEU A 19 -33.91 5.94 -3.14
CA LEU A 19 -32.60 6.01 -2.48
C LEU A 19 -31.49 5.47 -3.40
N GLY A 20 -31.72 4.34 -4.09
CA GLY A 20 -30.75 3.79 -5.04
C GLY A 20 -30.45 4.74 -6.20
N ALA A 21 -31.49 5.35 -6.79
CA ALA A 21 -31.32 6.35 -7.86
C ALA A 21 -30.54 7.57 -7.36
N TYR A 22 -30.91 8.08 -6.19
CA TYR A 22 -30.26 9.23 -5.57
C TYR A 22 -28.80 8.94 -5.20
N SER A 23 -28.52 7.74 -4.68
CA SER A 23 -27.19 7.27 -4.30
C SER A 23 -26.24 7.20 -5.51
N LEU A 24 -26.68 6.61 -6.63
CA LEU A 24 -25.83 6.48 -7.81
C LEU A 24 -25.56 7.83 -8.50
N CYS A 25 -26.58 8.70 -8.60
CA CYS A 25 -26.38 10.07 -9.08
C CYS A 25 -25.41 10.84 -8.18
N GLY A 26 -25.59 10.77 -6.85
CA GLY A 26 -24.71 11.40 -5.87
C GLY A 26 -23.28 10.87 -5.93
N GLN A 27 -23.10 9.55 -6.11
CA GLN A 27 -21.78 8.92 -6.27
C GLN A 27 -21.06 9.46 -7.49
N THR A 28 -21.76 9.55 -8.62
CA THR A 28 -21.17 10.02 -9.88
C THR A 28 -20.81 11.51 -9.82
N LEU A 29 -21.65 12.33 -9.19
CA LEU A 29 -21.36 13.75 -8.94
C LEU A 29 -20.14 13.94 -8.03
N ALA A 30 -20.09 13.21 -6.92
CA ALA A 30 -18.97 13.27 -5.98
C ALA A 30 -17.68 12.78 -6.63
N PHE A 31 -17.74 11.73 -7.44
CA PHE A 31 -16.58 11.24 -8.20
C PHE A 31 -16.05 12.29 -9.17
N ARG A 32 -16.92 12.99 -9.91
CA ARG A 32 -16.51 14.09 -10.80
C ARG A 32 -15.81 15.23 -10.07
N ALA A 33 -16.25 15.54 -8.84
CA ALA A 33 -15.56 16.53 -8.00
C ALA A 33 -14.15 16.05 -7.58
N VAL A 34 -13.96 14.73 -7.40
CA VAL A 34 -12.68 14.13 -7.01
C VAL A 34 -11.71 13.96 -8.17
N SER A 35 -12.19 13.70 -9.39
CA SER A 35 -11.34 13.60 -10.60
C SER A 35 -10.62 14.90 -10.96
N GLY A 36 -10.88 16.00 -10.24
CA GLY A 36 -10.15 17.27 -10.35
C GLY A 36 -9.11 17.52 -9.25
N LEU A 37 -8.90 16.60 -8.31
CA LEU A 37 -8.13 16.87 -7.08
C LEU A 37 -6.64 16.48 -7.13
N GLY A 38 -6.11 15.89 -8.21
CA GLY A 38 -4.70 15.48 -8.21
C GLY A 38 -4.20 14.79 -9.48
N ASP A 39 -2.88 14.75 -9.64
CA ASP A 39 -2.21 14.12 -10.78
C ASP A 39 -2.33 12.58 -10.69
N GLY A 40 -2.60 12.05 -9.50
CA GLY A 40 -2.78 10.62 -9.19
C GLY A 40 -4.23 10.16 -9.16
N ASP A 41 -4.98 10.34 -10.25
CA ASP A 41 -6.40 9.98 -10.37
C ASP A 41 -6.72 8.55 -9.91
N GLN A 42 -5.81 7.61 -10.12
CA GLN A 42 -6.01 6.22 -9.71
C GLN A 42 -6.00 6.04 -8.19
N LEU A 43 -5.14 6.76 -7.47
CA LEU A 43 -5.13 6.76 -6.01
C LEU A 43 -6.39 7.46 -5.47
N ALA A 44 -6.78 8.57 -6.09
CA ALA A 44 -8.00 9.30 -5.75
C ALA A 44 -9.25 8.44 -5.99
N LEU A 45 -9.32 7.72 -7.12
CA LEU A 45 -10.37 6.75 -7.47
C LEU A 45 -10.48 5.63 -6.42
N ALA A 46 -9.35 5.01 -6.09
CA ALA A 46 -9.28 3.94 -5.10
C ALA A 46 -9.72 4.42 -3.71
N ALA A 47 -9.22 5.58 -3.26
CA ALA A 47 -9.60 6.18 -2.00
C ALA A 47 -11.08 6.61 -1.97
N PHE A 48 -11.60 7.14 -3.08
CA PHE A 48 -13.01 7.50 -3.22
C PHE A 48 -13.93 6.28 -3.08
N PHE A 49 -13.75 5.24 -3.90
CA PHE A 49 -14.62 4.06 -3.83
C PHE A 49 -14.46 3.29 -2.52
N SER A 50 -13.24 3.22 -1.97
CA SER A 50 -13.01 2.60 -0.66
C SER A 50 -13.74 3.34 0.45
N SER A 51 -13.59 4.67 0.53
CA SER A 51 -14.28 5.49 1.54
C SER A 51 -15.79 5.46 1.36
N TRP A 52 -16.30 5.56 0.12
CA TRP A 52 -17.73 5.50 -0.18
C TRP A 52 -18.38 4.21 0.35
N LEU A 53 -17.85 3.05 -0.04
CA LEU A 53 -18.37 1.74 0.37
C LEU A 53 -18.12 1.49 1.87
N GLY A 54 -16.99 2.00 2.39
CA GLY A 54 -16.64 1.99 3.81
C GLY A 54 -17.67 2.69 4.68
N TRP A 55 -18.01 3.94 4.34
CA TRP A 55 -19.01 4.72 5.06
C TRP A 55 -20.42 4.16 4.89
N PHE A 56 -20.76 3.67 3.70
CA PHE A 56 -22.05 3.00 3.49
C PHE A 56 -22.20 1.78 4.41
N GLY A 57 -21.18 0.92 4.50
CA GLY A 57 -21.20 -0.22 5.40
C GLY A 57 -21.17 0.14 6.89
N LEU A 58 -20.48 1.22 7.28
CA LEU A 58 -20.59 1.78 8.64
C LEU A 58 -22.00 2.31 8.92
N GLY A 59 -22.67 2.90 7.92
CA GLY A 59 -24.06 3.34 8.00
C GLY A 59 -25.01 2.18 8.26
N LEU A 60 -24.81 1.05 7.57
CA LEU A 60 -25.54 -0.20 7.82
C LEU A 60 -25.35 -0.68 9.26
N LEU A 61 -24.14 -0.59 9.81
CA LEU A 61 -23.86 -0.95 11.21
C LEU A 61 -24.55 -0.01 12.22
N LEU A 62 -24.51 1.30 11.99
CA LEU A 62 -25.22 2.27 12.84
C LEU A 62 -26.73 2.02 12.84
N GLY A 63 -27.30 1.70 11.67
CA GLY A 63 -28.70 1.33 11.54
C GLY A 63 -29.11 0.07 12.30
N ARG A 64 -28.16 -0.81 12.65
CA ARG A 64 -28.39 -2.04 13.43
C ARG A 64 -28.26 -1.86 14.94
N SER A 65 -27.66 -0.77 15.41
CA SER A 65 -27.42 -0.55 16.85
C SER A 65 -28.74 -0.55 17.64
N GLN A 66 -28.75 -1.00 18.90
CA GLN A 66 -29.96 -1.04 19.74
C GLN A 66 -30.24 0.32 20.40
N LEU A 67 -30.24 1.41 19.63
CA LEU A 67 -30.54 2.73 20.18
C LEU A 67 -32.05 2.86 20.44
N SER A 68 -32.41 3.40 21.60
CA SER A 68 -33.81 3.52 22.07
C SER A 68 -34.70 4.43 21.21
N SER A 69 -34.11 5.27 20.36
CA SER A 69 -34.83 6.20 19.49
C SER A 69 -34.17 6.30 18.11
N HIS A 70 -34.51 5.40 17.19
CA HIS A 70 -34.05 5.52 15.80
C HIS A 70 -34.90 6.52 15.00
N PRO A 71 -34.27 7.34 14.15
CA PRO A 71 -34.99 8.20 13.22
C PRO A 71 -35.85 7.38 12.25
N SER A 72 -36.94 7.98 11.81
CA SER A 72 -37.82 7.36 10.80
C SER A 72 -37.21 7.46 9.40
N VAL A 73 -37.55 6.53 8.50
CA VAL A 73 -37.07 6.55 7.10
C VAL A 73 -37.33 7.91 6.43
N PRO A 74 -38.53 8.54 6.52
CA PRO A 74 -38.74 9.87 5.97
C PRO A 74 -37.83 10.96 6.55
N SER A 75 -37.53 10.89 7.85
CA SER A 75 -36.60 11.82 8.49
C SER A 75 -35.18 11.69 7.95
N LEU A 76 -34.71 10.46 7.70
CA LEU A 76 -33.40 10.24 7.11
C LEU A 76 -33.36 10.69 5.65
N LEU A 77 -34.41 10.44 4.86
CA LEU A 77 -34.52 10.90 3.48
C LEU A 77 -34.50 12.45 3.39
N LEU A 78 -35.12 13.16 4.34
CA LEU A 78 -35.07 14.63 4.41
C LEU A 78 -33.65 15.19 4.63
N ILE A 79 -32.76 14.41 5.25
CA ILE A 79 -31.38 14.83 5.55
C ILE A 79 -30.43 14.50 4.39
N GLN A 80 -30.83 13.66 3.42
CA GLN A 80 -29.96 13.30 2.29
C GLN A 80 -29.54 14.50 1.43
N PRO A 81 -30.43 15.45 1.04
CA PRO A 81 -30.02 16.62 0.27
C PRO A 81 -28.97 17.51 0.94
N PRO A 82 -29.13 17.95 2.20
CA PRO A 82 -28.09 18.73 2.86
C PRO A 82 -26.80 17.92 3.09
N ALA A 83 -26.89 16.60 3.25
CA ALA A 83 -25.70 15.75 3.36
C ALA A 83 -24.91 15.65 2.04
N LEU A 84 -25.60 15.50 0.90
CA LEU A 84 -24.96 15.51 -0.41
C LEU A 84 -24.35 16.88 -0.71
N ALA A 85 -25.06 17.97 -0.41
CA ALA A 85 -24.54 19.33 -0.57
C ALA A 85 -23.29 19.59 0.30
N LEU A 86 -23.32 19.13 1.56
CA LEU A 86 -22.16 19.20 2.46
C LEU A 86 -20.97 18.41 1.91
N GLN A 87 -21.19 17.17 1.45
CA GLN A 87 -20.13 16.36 0.87
C GLN A 87 -19.52 17.01 -0.37
N LEU A 88 -20.36 17.48 -1.31
CA LEU A 88 -19.87 18.15 -2.51
C LEU A 88 -19.09 19.41 -2.16
N GLY A 89 -19.56 20.21 -1.21
CA GLY A 89 -18.85 21.40 -0.72
C GLY A 89 -17.51 21.07 -0.05
N LEU A 90 -17.43 19.99 0.73
CA LEU A 90 -16.17 19.53 1.33
C LEU A 90 -15.17 19.01 0.29
N LEU A 91 -15.66 18.32 -0.75
CA LEU A 91 -14.82 17.82 -1.83
C LEU A 91 -14.28 18.94 -2.72
N THR A 92 -15.10 19.95 -3.04
CA THR A 92 -14.65 21.08 -3.86
C THR A 92 -13.75 22.04 -3.08
N ALA A 93 -13.97 22.22 -1.77
CA ALA A 93 -13.13 23.06 -0.92
C ALA A 93 -11.81 22.37 -0.50
N LEU A 94 -11.60 21.10 -0.85
CA LEU A 94 -10.48 20.31 -0.35
C LEU A 94 -9.09 20.93 -0.62
N PRO A 95 -8.77 21.43 -1.83
CA PRO A 95 -7.47 22.05 -2.08
C PRO A 95 -7.23 23.27 -1.17
N SER A 96 -8.25 24.11 -1.01
CA SER A 96 -8.20 25.31 -0.17
C SER A 96 -8.08 24.96 1.32
N LEU A 97 -8.80 23.94 1.80
CA LEU A 97 -8.73 23.47 3.19
C LEU A 97 -7.35 22.91 3.55
N MET A 98 -6.64 22.39 2.56
CA MET A 98 -5.29 21.84 2.72
C MET A 98 -4.18 22.88 2.52
N GLY A 99 -4.54 24.11 2.14
CA GLY A 99 -3.57 25.17 1.85
C GLY A 99 -2.68 24.87 0.65
N ALA A 100 -3.12 23.98 -0.25
CA ALA A 100 -2.34 23.60 -1.42
C ALA A 100 -2.43 24.68 -2.49
N GLY A 101 -1.28 25.11 -2.99
CA GLY A 101 -1.22 26.03 -4.13
C GLY A 101 -1.79 25.38 -5.41
N PRO A 102 -2.17 26.18 -6.42
CA PRO A 102 -2.74 25.67 -7.68
C PRO A 102 -1.85 24.69 -8.46
N HIS A 103 -0.56 24.62 -8.14
CA HIS A 103 0.44 23.79 -8.84
C HIS A 103 1.11 22.78 -7.90
N GLU A 104 0.68 22.72 -6.64
CA GLU A 104 1.28 21.86 -5.64
C GLU A 104 0.50 20.52 -5.57
N PRO A 105 1.11 19.38 -5.91
CA PRO A 105 0.44 18.10 -5.77
C PRO A 105 0.18 17.83 -4.29
N LEU A 106 -1.07 17.46 -3.95
CA LEU A 106 -1.42 17.08 -2.60
C LEU A 106 -0.64 15.83 -2.18
N PRO A 107 0.01 15.81 -0.99
CA PRO A 107 0.68 14.62 -0.51
C PRO A 107 -0.29 13.45 -0.44
N ALA A 108 0.06 12.32 -1.07
CA ALA A 108 -0.81 11.16 -1.26
C ALA A 108 -1.52 10.69 0.04
N GLY A 109 -0.79 10.67 1.17
CA GLY A 109 -1.36 10.29 2.46
C GLY A 109 -2.40 11.27 2.99
N GLN A 110 -2.17 12.57 2.79
CA GLN A 110 -3.13 13.61 3.18
C GLN A 110 -4.36 13.58 2.26
N LEU A 111 -4.18 13.37 0.95
CA LEU A 111 -5.28 13.20 -0.01
C LEU A 111 -6.18 12.01 0.38
N CYS A 112 -5.61 10.85 0.70
CA CYS A 112 -6.40 9.69 1.13
C CYS A 112 -7.20 9.98 2.41
N LEU A 113 -6.60 10.65 3.40
CA LEU A 113 -7.28 11.01 4.64
C LEU A 113 -8.38 12.04 4.40
N ALA A 114 -8.10 13.05 3.59
CA ALA A 114 -9.03 14.11 3.23
C ALA A 114 -10.25 13.54 2.48
N LEU A 115 -10.05 12.67 1.50
CA LEU A 115 -11.13 11.95 0.81
C LEU A 115 -11.92 11.03 1.75
N LEU A 116 -11.25 10.34 2.67
CA LEU A 116 -11.92 9.53 3.68
C LEU A 116 -12.87 10.38 4.53
N LEU A 117 -12.46 11.57 4.96
CA LEU A 117 -13.31 12.43 5.80
C LEU A 117 -14.42 13.12 4.98
N SER A 118 -14.10 13.68 3.83
CA SER A 118 -15.05 14.42 2.99
C SER A 118 -16.15 13.54 2.39
N ASN A 119 -15.86 12.26 2.12
CA ASN A 119 -16.86 11.30 1.61
C ASN A 119 -17.78 10.70 2.68
N ALA A 120 -17.64 11.06 3.97
CA ALA A 120 -18.43 10.45 5.03
C ALA A 120 -19.94 10.79 5.00
N PRO A 121 -20.37 12.06 4.85
CA PRO A 121 -21.73 12.47 5.21
C PRO A 121 -22.85 11.71 4.48
N PHE A 122 -22.79 11.64 3.14
CA PHE A 122 -23.88 11.11 2.33
C PHE A 122 -23.93 9.57 2.30
N PRO A 123 -22.84 8.82 2.03
CA PRO A 123 -22.84 7.36 2.06
C PRO A 123 -23.20 6.78 3.43
N LEU A 124 -22.71 7.40 4.53
CA LEU A 124 -23.05 6.97 5.90
C LEU A 124 -24.56 7.04 6.15
N LEU A 125 -25.20 8.15 5.77
CA LEU A 125 -26.64 8.31 5.87
C LEU A 125 -27.40 7.41 4.90
N GLY A 126 -26.86 7.17 3.70
CA GLY A 126 -27.36 6.19 2.73
C GLY A 126 -27.46 4.80 3.34
N GLY A 127 -26.36 4.28 3.90
CA GLY A 127 -26.32 2.97 4.55
C GLY A 127 -27.26 2.87 5.75
N TRP A 128 -27.35 3.94 6.56
CA TRP A 128 -28.30 3.98 7.68
C TRP A 128 -29.75 3.91 7.19
N THR A 129 -30.11 4.73 6.20
CA THR A 129 -31.44 4.72 5.58
C THR A 129 -31.78 3.35 5.00
N PHE A 130 -30.82 2.73 4.30
CA PHE A 130 -30.98 1.40 3.72
C PHE A 130 -31.30 0.34 4.78
N GLN A 131 -30.55 0.30 5.88
CA GLN A 131 -30.82 -0.66 6.96
C GLN A 131 -32.22 -0.45 7.57
N ARG A 132 -32.66 0.80 7.73
CA ARG A 132 -34.00 1.12 8.25
C ARG A 132 -35.12 0.72 7.28
N LEU A 133 -34.86 0.77 5.97
CA LEU A 133 -35.76 0.25 4.95
C LEU A 133 -35.86 -1.28 5.04
N VAL A 134 -34.76 -1.99 5.27
CA VAL A 134 -34.77 -3.45 5.53
C VAL A 134 -35.60 -3.79 6.76
N ASP A 135 -35.42 -3.07 7.88
CA ASP A 135 -36.21 -3.29 9.11
C ASP A 135 -37.71 -3.01 8.90
N THR A 136 -38.02 -2.01 8.08
CA THR A 136 -39.41 -1.63 7.78
C THR A 136 -40.06 -2.66 6.86
N ALA A 137 -39.36 -3.09 5.81
CA ALA A 137 -39.82 -4.17 4.93
C ALA A 137 -40.00 -5.49 5.69
N ALA A 138 -39.14 -5.80 6.65
CA ALA A 138 -39.27 -6.99 7.49
C ALA A 138 -40.54 -6.98 8.35
N ARG A 139 -40.92 -5.80 8.89
CA ARG A 139 -42.17 -5.62 9.63
C ARG A 139 -43.42 -5.77 8.75
N LEU A 140 -43.34 -5.37 7.47
CA LEU A 140 -44.48 -5.38 6.55
C LEU A 140 -44.68 -6.70 5.80
N TRP A 141 -43.58 -7.35 5.40
CA TRP A 141 -43.58 -8.50 4.50
C TRP A 141 -43.02 -9.78 5.13
N GLY A 142 -42.47 -9.72 6.34
CA GLY A 142 -41.80 -10.85 6.97
C GLY A 142 -40.47 -11.22 6.27
N GLY A 143 -40.17 -12.52 6.22
CA GLY A 143 -38.88 -13.13 5.85
C GLY A 143 -38.02 -12.42 4.79
N LEU A 144 -38.24 -12.69 3.49
CA LEU A 144 -37.42 -12.25 2.33
C LEU A 144 -37.43 -10.73 2.05
N SER A 145 -37.57 -9.90 3.08
CA SER A 145 -37.59 -8.45 3.01
C SER A 145 -36.24 -7.85 2.58
N GLY A 146 -35.12 -8.38 3.07
CA GLY A 146 -33.77 -7.92 2.71
C GLY A 146 -33.49 -7.96 1.19
N PRO A 147 -33.62 -9.13 0.52
CA PRO A 147 -33.39 -9.24 -0.92
C PRO A 147 -34.32 -8.37 -1.77
N ARG A 148 -35.55 -8.11 -1.32
CA ARG A 148 -36.49 -7.22 -2.03
C ARG A 148 -36.07 -5.76 -1.97
N VAL A 149 -35.60 -5.30 -0.80
CA VAL A 149 -35.06 -3.93 -0.65
C VAL A 149 -33.80 -3.78 -1.49
N TYR A 150 -32.92 -4.79 -1.48
CA TYR A 150 -31.70 -4.80 -2.30
C TYR A 150 -32.01 -4.75 -3.81
N LEU A 151 -33.02 -5.51 -4.26
CA LEU A 151 -33.48 -5.46 -5.64
C LEU A 151 -34.03 -4.09 -6.04
N LEU A 152 -34.86 -3.48 -5.19
CA LEU A 152 -35.42 -2.15 -5.46
C LEU A 152 -34.34 -1.08 -5.52
N ASP A 153 -33.35 -1.14 -4.62
CA ASP A 153 -32.21 -0.24 -4.61
C ASP A 153 -31.37 -0.37 -5.89
N ALA A 154 -31.06 -1.60 -6.32
CA ALA A 154 -30.35 -1.85 -7.58
C ALA A 154 -31.12 -1.34 -8.81
N LEU A 155 -32.44 -1.54 -8.88
CA LEU A 155 -33.28 -0.99 -9.95
C LEU A 155 -33.32 0.54 -9.92
N GLY A 156 -33.33 1.12 -8.73
CA GLY A 156 -33.18 2.56 -8.50
C GLY A 156 -31.86 3.08 -9.07
N GLY A 157 -30.75 2.43 -8.69
CA GLY A 157 -29.42 2.75 -9.19
C GLY A 157 -29.35 2.70 -10.71
N LEU A 158 -29.85 1.62 -11.34
CA LEU A 158 -29.96 1.51 -12.79
C LEU A 158 -30.67 2.72 -13.42
N ALA A 159 -31.85 3.08 -12.90
CA ALA A 159 -32.61 4.21 -13.42
C ALA A 159 -31.87 5.55 -13.24
N GLY A 160 -31.28 5.78 -12.05
CA GLY A 160 -30.50 6.98 -11.76
C GLY A 160 -29.29 7.12 -12.69
N GLY A 161 -28.54 6.03 -12.91
CA GLY A 161 -27.36 6.01 -13.77
C GLY A 161 -27.69 6.26 -15.24
N LEU A 162 -28.78 5.68 -15.76
CA LEU A 162 -29.25 5.95 -17.12
C LEU A 162 -29.70 7.41 -17.30
N VAL A 163 -30.47 7.95 -16.34
CA VAL A 163 -30.89 9.35 -16.36
C VAL A 163 -29.67 10.26 -16.34
N PHE A 164 -28.68 9.98 -15.49
CA PHE A 164 -27.44 10.74 -15.42
C PHE A 164 -26.63 10.68 -16.72
N ALA A 165 -26.48 9.50 -17.32
CA ALA A 165 -25.78 9.33 -18.59
C ALA A 165 -26.44 10.14 -19.72
N ILE A 166 -27.76 10.10 -19.82
CA ILE A 166 -28.53 10.90 -20.80
C ILE A 166 -28.36 12.40 -20.52
N TRP A 167 -28.39 12.81 -19.25
CA TRP A 167 -28.23 14.20 -18.85
C TRP A 167 -26.88 14.78 -19.29
N LEU A 168 -25.79 14.03 -19.07
CA LEU A 168 -24.45 14.41 -19.50
C LEU A 168 -24.30 14.41 -21.02
N PHE A 169 -24.92 13.45 -21.71
CA PHE A 169 -24.90 13.39 -23.18
C PHE A 169 -25.46 14.67 -23.82
N HIS A 170 -26.47 15.28 -23.19
CA HIS A 170 -27.03 16.56 -23.61
C HIS A 170 -26.23 17.80 -23.15
N GLY A 171 -25.09 17.63 -22.48
CA GLY A 171 -24.25 18.74 -22.01
C GLY A 171 -24.90 19.59 -20.91
N LEU A 172 -25.92 19.07 -20.22
CA LEU A 172 -26.61 19.79 -19.16
C LEU A 172 -25.75 19.81 -17.87
N PRO A 173 -25.75 20.93 -17.12
CA PRO A 173 -24.86 21.07 -15.98
C PRO A 173 -25.22 20.10 -14.82
N PRO A 174 -24.24 19.47 -14.16
CA PRO A 174 -24.50 18.40 -13.19
C PRO A 174 -25.26 18.84 -11.93
N TRP A 175 -25.14 20.11 -11.52
CA TRP A 175 -25.85 20.63 -10.34
C TRP A 175 -27.37 20.71 -10.54
N GLN A 176 -27.84 20.91 -11.78
CA GLN A 176 -29.28 20.89 -12.08
C GLN A 176 -29.87 19.50 -11.87
N LEU A 177 -29.09 18.45 -12.17
CA LEU A 177 -29.48 17.07 -11.91
C LEU A 177 -29.53 16.78 -10.40
N ALA A 178 -28.59 17.31 -9.60
CA ALA A 178 -28.66 17.19 -8.15
C ALA A 178 -29.97 17.78 -7.59
N LEU A 179 -30.38 18.95 -8.10
CA LEU A 179 -31.64 19.60 -7.71
C LEU A 179 -32.87 18.81 -8.17
N SER A 180 -32.89 18.29 -9.40
CA SER A 180 -34.00 17.47 -9.88
C SER A 180 -34.16 16.15 -9.11
N MET A 181 -33.04 15.57 -8.67
CA MET A 181 -33.03 14.39 -7.79
C MET A 181 -33.56 14.71 -6.38
N ASN A 182 -33.32 15.92 -5.86
CA ASN A 182 -33.95 16.37 -4.60
C ASN A 182 -35.48 16.46 -4.74
N LEU A 183 -35.97 16.89 -5.91
CA LEU A 183 -37.41 16.92 -6.19
C LEU A 183 -38.00 15.51 -6.15
N LEU A 184 -37.34 14.56 -6.82
CA LEU A 184 -37.74 13.16 -6.81
C LEU A 184 -37.78 12.59 -5.39
N LEU A 185 -36.76 12.87 -4.56
CA LEU A 185 -36.72 12.43 -3.17
C LEU A 185 -37.82 13.06 -2.32
N GLY A 186 -38.11 14.36 -2.51
CA GLY A 186 -39.22 15.06 -1.86
C GLY A 186 -40.57 14.45 -2.19
N THR A 187 -40.80 14.02 -3.44
CA THR A 187 -42.02 13.30 -3.79
C THR A 187 -42.13 11.94 -3.10
N ALA A 188 -41.03 11.20 -2.96
CA ALA A 188 -41.00 9.94 -2.22
C ALA A 188 -41.35 10.12 -0.73
N ILE A 189 -40.91 11.22 -0.11
CA ILE A 189 -41.24 11.58 1.28
C ILE A 189 -42.73 11.91 1.42
N LEU A 190 -43.30 12.68 0.47
CA LEU A 190 -44.73 13.01 0.45
C LEU A 190 -45.61 11.77 0.29
N LEU A 191 -45.19 10.81 -0.53
CA LEU A 191 -45.91 9.54 -0.72
C LEU A 191 -45.92 8.68 0.54
N THR A 192 -44.89 8.77 1.38
CA THR A 192 -44.74 7.94 2.60
C THR A 192 -45.23 8.61 3.88
N SER A 193 -45.43 9.93 3.89
CA SER A 193 -45.73 10.72 5.09
C SER A 193 -47.09 11.45 5.04
N ARG A 194 -48.05 10.94 4.26
CA ARG A 194 -49.38 11.57 4.03
C ARG A 194 -50.16 11.93 5.31
N GLU A 195 -49.90 11.24 6.41
CA GLU A 195 -50.59 11.41 7.70
C GLU A 195 -49.82 12.33 8.68
N GLN A 196 -48.67 12.90 8.28
CA GLN A 196 -47.81 13.70 9.17
C GLN A 196 -47.50 15.10 8.62
N PRO A 197 -48.27 16.13 9.01
CA PRO A 197 -48.23 17.45 8.36
C PRO A 197 -46.87 18.16 8.52
N ARG A 198 -46.17 17.98 9.65
CA ARG A 198 -44.82 18.54 9.86
C ARG A 198 -43.78 17.99 8.86
N ARG A 199 -43.90 16.72 8.48
CA ARG A 199 -42.99 16.08 7.51
C ARG A 199 -43.33 16.47 6.07
N MET A 200 -44.61 16.64 5.79
CA MET A 200 -45.07 17.17 4.50
C MET A 200 -44.62 18.62 4.30
N LEU A 201 -44.70 19.44 5.34
CA LEU A 201 -44.17 20.81 5.33
C LEU A 201 -42.66 20.83 5.11
N ALA A 202 -41.90 20.00 5.83
CA ALA A 202 -40.45 19.89 5.66
C ALA A 202 -40.07 19.42 4.25
N ALA A 203 -40.76 18.42 3.69
CA ALA A 203 -40.57 17.99 2.31
C ALA A 203 -40.90 19.11 1.32
N GLY A 204 -42.01 19.82 1.55
CA GLY A 204 -42.40 21.00 0.76
C GLY A 204 -41.36 22.12 0.80
N LEU A 205 -40.73 22.37 1.95
CA LEU A 205 -39.65 23.36 2.09
C LEU A 205 -38.38 22.93 1.36
N VAL A 206 -37.99 21.65 1.43
CA VAL A 206 -36.84 21.12 0.66
C VAL A 206 -37.10 21.23 -0.85
N LEU A 207 -38.33 20.95 -1.29
CA LEU A 207 -38.76 21.12 -2.68
C LEU A 207 -38.69 22.59 -3.11
N ALA A 208 -39.25 23.50 -2.32
CA ALA A 208 -39.23 24.93 -2.59
C ALA A 208 -37.81 25.51 -2.60
N ALA A 209 -36.95 25.09 -1.66
CA ALA A 209 -35.54 25.48 -1.61
C ALA A 209 -34.77 24.98 -2.83
N SER A 210 -35.04 23.75 -3.30
CA SER A 210 -34.38 23.20 -4.49
C SER A 210 -34.80 23.95 -5.76
N LEU A 211 -36.08 24.33 -5.88
CA LEU A 211 -36.58 25.16 -6.99
C LEU A 211 -36.04 26.60 -6.93
N GLY A 212 -35.98 27.19 -5.73
CA GLY A 212 -35.40 28.50 -5.51
C GLY A 212 -33.90 28.54 -5.85
N ALA A 213 -33.15 27.52 -5.44
CA ALA A 213 -31.75 27.36 -5.80
C ALA A 213 -31.56 27.21 -7.32
N ALA A 214 -32.43 26.47 -8.01
CA ALA A 214 -32.37 26.35 -9.47
C ALA A 214 -32.54 27.69 -10.17
N GLY A 215 -33.46 28.53 -9.70
CA GLY A 215 -33.68 29.87 -10.24
C GLY A 215 -32.53 30.84 -9.95
N LEU A 216 -31.94 30.79 -8.75
CA LEU A 216 -30.82 31.66 -8.35
C LEU A 216 -29.50 31.31 -9.04
N LEU A 217 -29.25 30.02 -9.26
CA LEU A 217 -27.99 29.54 -9.80
C LEU A 217 -27.90 29.65 -11.33
N GLY A 218 -29.05 29.74 -12.04
CA GLY A 218 -29.08 30.03 -13.49
C GLY A 218 -28.34 28.98 -14.33
N ASP A 219 -27.26 29.41 -15.00
CA ASP A 219 -26.34 28.55 -15.77
C ASP A 219 -25.19 27.97 -14.90
N GLY A 220 -25.14 28.35 -13.62
CA GLY A 220 -24.12 27.92 -12.66
C GLY A 220 -22.79 28.69 -12.76
N ALA A 221 -22.70 29.78 -13.53
CA ALA A 221 -21.48 30.57 -13.63
C ALA A 221 -21.01 31.12 -12.26
N ALA A 222 -21.94 31.64 -11.46
CA ALA A 222 -21.64 32.16 -10.12
C ALA A 222 -21.12 31.07 -9.16
N LEU A 223 -21.67 29.85 -9.25
CA LEU A 223 -21.22 28.71 -8.44
C LEU A 223 -19.80 28.31 -8.80
N ARG A 224 -19.49 28.24 -10.09
CA ARG A 224 -18.15 27.91 -10.59
C ARG A 224 -17.12 28.96 -10.20
N ALA A 225 -17.48 30.25 -10.32
CA ALA A 225 -16.64 31.34 -9.84
C ALA A 225 -16.38 31.23 -8.32
N ALA A 226 -17.40 30.94 -7.52
CA ALA A 226 -17.25 30.77 -6.07
C ALA A 226 -16.35 29.58 -5.68
N ILE A 227 -16.27 28.54 -6.52
CA ILE A 227 -15.37 27.39 -6.32
C ILE A 227 -13.94 27.73 -6.74
N LEU A 228 -13.75 28.45 -7.85
CA LEU A 228 -12.43 28.76 -8.39
C LEU A 228 -11.74 29.93 -7.67
N GLN A 229 -12.49 30.92 -7.18
CA GLN A 229 -11.92 32.12 -6.56
C GLN A 229 -11.03 31.82 -5.33
N PRO A 230 -11.38 30.90 -4.41
CA PRO A 230 -10.50 30.53 -3.31
C PRO A 230 -9.24 29.78 -3.74
N ILE A 231 -9.26 29.11 -4.90
CA ILE A 231 -8.11 28.38 -5.45
C ILE A 231 -7.18 29.37 -6.16
N TYR A 232 -7.74 30.31 -6.92
CA TYR A 232 -7.01 31.34 -7.66
C TYR A 232 -7.43 32.74 -7.18
N PRO A 233 -6.98 33.17 -5.98
CA PRO A 233 -7.43 34.43 -5.38
C PRO A 233 -7.09 35.66 -6.23
N GLU A 234 -5.99 35.60 -6.96
CA GLU A 234 -5.47 36.67 -7.82
C GLU A 234 -5.91 36.54 -9.29
N ALA A 235 -6.77 35.57 -9.62
CA ALA A 235 -7.33 35.41 -10.96
C ALA A 235 -8.82 35.72 -10.99
N THR A 236 -9.30 36.18 -12.15
CA THR A 236 -10.74 36.44 -12.39
C THR A 236 -11.28 35.47 -13.42
N VAL A 237 -12.38 34.80 -13.12
CA VAL A 237 -13.01 33.84 -14.04
C VAL A 237 -13.69 34.62 -15.18
N GLN A 238 -13.20 34.47 -16.41
CA GLN A 238 -13.80 35.12 -17.59
C GLN A 238 -14.95 34.30 -18.16
N VAL A 239 -14.71 33.01 -18.40
CA VAL A 239 -15.69 32.12 -18.99
C VAL A 239 -15.52 30.71 -18.42
N SER A 240 -16.62 29.97 -18.32
CA SER A 240 -16.60 28.57 -17.88
C SER A 240 -17.69 27.77 -18.57
N ALA A 241 -17.42 26.49 -18.83
CA ALA A 241 -18.36 25.57 -19.46
C ALA A 241 -18.27 24.18 -18.82
N SER A 242 -19.43 23.55 -18.64
CA SER A 242 -19.52 22.14 -18.25
C SER A 242 -19.41 21.27 -19.49
N THR A 243 -18.52 20.28 -19.47
CA THR A 243 -18.32 19.28 -20.52
C THR A 243 -18.68 17.89 -19.99
N PRO A 244 -18.88 16.89 -20.87
CA PRO A 244 -19.04 15.51 -20.43
C PRO A 244 -17.85 15.00 -19.59
N SER A 245 -16.64 15.55 -19.81
CA SER A 245 -15.41 15.12 -19.13
C SER A 245 -15.12 15.88 -17.84
N GLY A 246 -15.57 17.13 -17.72
CA GLY A 246 -15.29 17.99 -16.56
C GLY A 246 -15.81 19.40 -16.68
N GLU A 247 -15.31 20.31 -15.84
CA GLU A 247 -15.58 21.76 -15.91
C GLU A 247 -14.35 22.46 -16.47
N LEU A 248 -14.49 23.09 -17.65
CA LEU A 248 -13.47 23.93 -18.27
C LEU A 248 -13.69 25.39 -17.87
N ALA A 249 -12.61 26.08 -17.52
CA ALA A 249 -12.64 27.50 -17.21
C ALA A 249 -11.41 28.23 -17.75
N ARG A 250 -11.60 29.48 -18.15
CA ARG A 250 -10.53 30.42 -18.48
C ARG A 250 -10.52 31.53 -17.45
N LEU A 251 -9.37 31.71 -16.79
CA LEU A 251 -9.17 32.75 -15.80
C LEU A 251 -8.15 33.77 -16.32
N GLN A 252 -8.35 35.05 -15.99
CA GLN A 252 -7.36 36.10 -16.22
C GLN A 252 -6.54 36.30 -14.96
N HIS A 253 -5.22 36.18 -15.07
CA HIS A 253 -4.27 36.44 -14.00
C HIS A 253 -3.18 37.39 -14.52
N HIS A 254 -3.24 38.67 -14.12
CA HIS A 254 -2.41 39.73 -14.69
C HIS A 254 -2.47 39.76 -16.23
N ASP A 255 -1.32 39.69 -16.91
CA ASP A 255 -1.19 39.69 -18.37
C ASP A 255 -1.28 38.28 -18.99
N GLN A 256 -1.56 37.26 -18.18
CA GLN A 256 -1.68 35.86 -18.62
C GLN A 256 -3.11 35.33 -18.43
N GLU A 257 -3.49 34.39 -19.30
CA GLU A 257 -4.70 33.59 -19.18
C GLU A 257 -4.35 32.20 -18.66
N LEU A 258 -5.10 31.71 -17.68
CA LEU A 258 -4.97 30.37 -17.12
C LEU A 258 -6.11 29.51 -17.67
N LEU A 259 -5.77 28.41 -18.33
CA LEU A 259 -6.73 27.39 -18.72
C LEU A 259 -6.80 26.32 -17.64
N VAL A 260 -8.01 26.10 -17.13
CA VAL A 260 -8.25 25.23 -15.99
C VAL A 260 -9.28 24.17 -16.35
N LEU A 261 -8.99 22.92 -15.99
CA LEU A 261 -9.91 21.77 -16.08
C LEU A 261 -10.12 21.20 -14.69
N ASN A 262 -11.38 21.11 -14.25
CA ASN A 262 -11.78 20.64 -12.92
C ASN A 262 -11.02 21.33 -11.76
N GLY A 263 -10.73 22.62 -11.89
CA GLY A 263 -10.01 23.40 -10.87
C GLY A 263 -8.48 23.34 -10.95
N ARG A 264 -7.89 22.53 -11.85
CA ARG A 264 -6.44 22.44 -12.03
C ARG A 264 -5.96 23.16 -13.28
N LEU A 265 -4.83 23.84 -13.17
CA LEU A 265 -4.16 24.46 -14.31
C LEU A 265 -3.74 23.40 -15.32
N GLN A 266 -4.12 23.59 -16.58
CA GLN A 266 -3.70 22.79 -17.73
C GLN A 266 -2.60 23.53 -18.50
N GLU A 267 -2.83 24.81 -18.81
CA GLU A 267 -1.94 25.65 -19.59
C GLU A 267 -1.99 27.11 -19.10
N THR A 268 -0.85 27.80 -19.21
CA THR A 268 -0.75 29.25 -19.05
C THR A 268 -0.49 29.87 -20.42
N LEU A 269 -1.21 30.94 -20.75
CA LEU A 269 -1.17 31.58 -22.06
C LEU A 269 -0.85 33.08 -21.92
N PRO A 270 0.18 33.63 -22.58
CA PRO A 270 1.25 32.92 -23.29
C PRO A 270 2.31 32.32 -22.35
N ASP A 271 2.93 31.21 -22.77
CA ASP A 271 4.11 30.59 -22.15
C ASP A 271 5.29 30.62 -23.15
N PRO A 272 6.00 31.77 -23.26
CA PRO A 272 7.04 31.95 -24.26
C PRO A 272 8.25 31.03 -24.02
N GLU A 273 8.63 30.77 -22.76
CA GLU A 273 9.79 29.93 -22.44
C GLU A 273 9.60 28.50 -22.96
N ARG A 274 8.46 27.87 -22.64
CA ARG A 274 8.14 26.52 -23.10
C ARG A 274 7.97 26.46 -24.62
N SER A 275 7.32 27.48 -25.20
CA SER A 275 7.09 27.56 -26.64
C SER A 275 8.39 27.64 -27.43
N VAL A 276 9.31 28.53 -27.02
CA VAL A 276 10.62 28.70 -27.65
C VAL A 276 11.45 27.42 -27.55
N LEU A 277 11.47 26.77 -26.37
CA LEU A 277 12.20 25.51 -26.17
C LEU A 277 11.70 24.39 -27.08
N LEU A 278 10.39 24.13 -27.10
CA LEU A 278 9.81 23.00 -27.84
C LEU A 278 9.89 23.20 -29.35
N THR A 279 9.59 24.41 -29.84
CA THR A 279 9.72 24.75 -31.28
C THR A 279 11.17 24.65 -31.75
N THR A 280 12.13 25.14 -30.95
CA THR A 280 13.56 25.03 -31.25
C THR A 280 14.00 23.58 -31.35
N LEU A 281 13.61 22.72 -30.41
CA LEU A 281 14.01 21.31 -30.42
C LEU A 281 13.46 20.53 -31.62
N VAL A 282 12.21 20.80 -32.00
CA VAL A 282 11.59 20.18 -33.18
C VAL A 282 12.35 20.60 -34.45
N LEU A 283 12.58 21.91 -34.65
CA LEU A 283 13.26 22.43 -35.85
C LEU A 283 14.76 22.14 -35.88
N ALA A 284 15.44 22.10 -34.73
CA ALA A 284 16.84 21.72 -34.64
C ALA A 284 17.06 20.28 -35.10
N ARG A 285 16.04 19.44 -34.90
CA ARG A 285 16.08 18.02 -35.28
C ARG A 285 15.58 17.77 -36.70
N ASN A 286 14.48 18.40 -37.09
CA ASN A 286 13.93 18.34 -38.43
C ASN A 286 13.65 19.76 -38.95
N PRO A 287 14.63 20.39 -39.63
CA PRO A 287 14.48 21.75 -40.14
C PRO A 287 13.44 21.89 -41.26
N LEU A 288 12.96 20.79 -41.83
CA LEU A 288 11.95 20.80 -42.90
C LEU A 288 10.57 20.40 -42.38
N ALA A 289 10.41 20.22 -41.06
CA ALA A 289 9.13 19.87 -40.47
C ALA A 289 8.08 20.92 -40.80
N SER A 290 6.93 20.45 -41.30
CA SER A 290 5.80 21.28 -41.73
C SER A 290 4.46 20.80 -41.14
N SER A 291 4.48 19.63 -40.50
CA SER A 291 3.31 19.01 -39.89
C SER A 291 3.62 18.49 -38.48
N ILE A 292 2.67 18.68 -37.56
CA ILE A 292 2.85 18.33 -36.15
C ILE A 292 1.55 17.90 -35.49
N LEU A 293 1.64 16.92 -34.58
CA LEU A 293 0.57 16.55 -33.66
C LEU A 293 0.96 16.91 -32.23
N LEU A 294 0.12 17.72 -31.59
CA LEU A 294 0.20 18.11 -30.19
C LEU A 294 -0.69 17.16 -29.37
N VAL A 295 -0.09 16.39 -28.48
CA VAL A 295 -0.79 15.45 -27.60
C VAL A 295 -0.82 16.00 -26.18
N GLY A 296 -2.03 16.30 -25.70
CA GLY A 296 -2.28 16.94 -24.41
C GLY A 296 -2.65 18.43 -24.57
N PRO A 297 -2.56 19.21 -23.48
CA PRO A 297 -2.90 20.61 -23.52
C PRO A 297 -1.77 21.38 -24.23
N GLY A 298 -2.01 21.76 -25.49
CA GLY A 298 -1.07 22.48 -26.34
C GLY A 298 -1.65 23.65 -27.14
N ILE A 299 -2.76 24.25 -26.70
CA ILE A 299 -3.39 25.34 -27.46
C ILE A 299 -2.45 26.55 -27.59
N GLY A 300 -1.61 26.80 -26.57
CA GLY A 300 -0.60 27.86 -26.58
C GLY A 300 0.54 27.65 -27.58
N LEU A 301 0.72 26.44 -28.10
CA LEU A 301 1.76 26.13 -29.08
C LEU A 301 1.29 26.26 -30.53
N VAL A 302 -0.02 26.35 -30.77
CA VAL A 302 -0.57 26.41 -32.13
C VAL A 302 -0.07 27.65 -32.88
N GLU A 303 -0.13 28.83 -32.26
CA GLU A 303 0.34 30.08 -32.87
C GLU A 303 1.87 30.10 -33.07
N PRO A 304 2.72 29.74 -32.08
CA PRO A 304 4.16 29.60 -32.28
C PRO A 304 4.55 28.68 -33.44
N PHE A 305 3.92 27.51 -33.59
CA PHE A 305 4.20 26.61 -34.71
C PHE A 305 3.70 27.15 -36.04
N ALA A 306 2.52 27.77 -36.09
CA ALA A 306 1.99 28.40 -37.30
C ALA A 306 2.90 29.54 -37.78
N ALA A 307 3.42 30.36 -36.86
CA ALA A 307 4.35 31.45 -37.16
C ALA A 307 5.69 30.97 -37.77
N LEU A 308 6.07 29.70 -37.50
CA LEU A 308 7.28 29.06 -38.03
C LEU A 308 7.04 28.30 -39.35
N GLY A 309 5.85 28.45 -39.96
CA GLY A 309 5.52 27.89 -41.27
C GLY A 309 4.96 26.46 -41.24
N PHE A 310 4.53 25.95 -40.08
CA PHE A 310 3.80 24.68 -40.02
C PHE A 310 2.42 24.84 -40.65
N GLN A 311 2.12 24.02 -41.66
CA GLN A 311 0.85 24.08 -42.40
C GLN A 311 -0.21 23.17 -41.78
N ARG A 312 0.21 22.06 -41.15
CA ARG A 312 -0.70 21.05 -40.58
C ARG A 312 -0.43 20.87 -39.10
N ILE A 313 -1.23 21.54 -38.27
CA ILE A 313 -1.18 21.45 -36.81
C ILE A 313 -2.42 20.68 -36.34
N LEU A 314 -2.18 19.49 -35.80
CA LEU A 314 -3.20 18.60 -35.26
C LEU A 314 -3.11 18.62 -33.73
N LEU A 315 -4.26 18.52 -33.07
CA LEU A 315 -4.34 18.50 -31.61
C LEU A 315 -5.17 17.32 -31.14
N HIS A 316 -4.65 16.58 -30.16
CA HIS A 316 -5.38 15.55 -29.45
C HIS A 316 -5.50 15.92 -27.97
N HIS A 317 -6.73 16.01 -27.48
CA HIS A 317 -7.02 16.21 -26.07
C HIS A 317 -8.05 15.17 -25.59
N PRO A 318 -7.93 14.61 -24.37
CA PRO A 318 -8.87 13.59 -23.86
C PRO A 318 -10.32 14.08 -23.74
N ASP A 319 -10.51 15.37 -23.50
CA ASP A 319 -11.83 16.02 -23.51
C ASP A 319 -12.17 16.56 -24.92
N PRO A 320 -13.16 16.00 -25.64
CA PRO A 320 -13.54 16.44 -26.99
C PRO A 320 -14.12 17.86 -27.04
N ALA A 321 -14.50 18.43 -25.89
CA ALA A 321 -14.96 19.81 -25.82
C ALA A 321 -13.79 20.82 -25.74
N TYR A 322 -12.55 20.37 -25.54
CA TYR A 322 -11.41 21.26 -25.29
C TYR A 322 -11.14 22.22 -26.45
N LEU A 323 -11.07 21.70 -27.68
CA LEU A 323 -10.77 22.54 -28.84
C LEU A 323 -11.92 23.48 -29.17
N SER A 324 -13.16 22.97 -29.15
CA SER A 324 -14.35 23.77 -29.44
C SER A 324 -14.57 24.90 -28.42
N PHE A 325 -14.32 24.63 -27.14
CA PHE A 325 -14.32 25.64 -26.07
C PHE A 325 -13.28 26.73 -26.33
N ASN A 326 -12.04 26.36 -26.65
CA ASN A 326 -10.99 27.33 -26.93
C ASN A 326 -11.27 28.12 -28.20
N ARG A 327 -11.79 27.53 -29.28
CA ARG A 327 -12.19 28.29 -30.49
C ARG A 327 -13.28 29.32 -30.21
N ALA A 328 -14.25 28.98 -29.36
CA ALA A 328 -15.35 29.88 -29.03
C ALA A 328 -14.96 31.02 -28.08
N THR A 329 -13.85 30.88 -27.35
CA THR A 329 -13.47 31.77 -26.25
C THR A 329 -12.09 32.41 -26.42
N SER A 330 -11.32 31.98 -27.42
CA SER A 330 -9.97 32.47 -27.69
C SER A 330 -9.99 33.89 -28.25
N ARG A 331 -9.04 34.70 -27.77
CA ARG A 331 -8.70 36.00 -28.36
C ARG A 331 -7.67 35.90 -29.48
N VAL A 332 -7.08 34.71 -29.68
CA VAL A 332 -6.08 34.44 -30.73
C VAL A 332 -6.82 34.33 -32.07
N PRO A 333 -6.60 35.24 -33.04
CA PRO A 333 -7.28 35.21 -34.33
C PRO A 333 -6.86 33.96 -35.13
N GLY A 334 -7.83 33.25 -35.71
CA GLY A 334 -7.53 32.27 -36.77
C GLY A 334 -6.90 30.94 -36.30
N LEU A 335 -7.44 30.30 -35.24
CA LEU A 335 -7.10 28.94 -34.81
C LEU A 335 -7.37 27.88 -35.92
N GLN A 336 -6.47 27.80 -36.91
CA GLN A 336 -6.47 26.81 -37.99
C GLN A 336 -5.80 25.50 -37.53
N THR A 337 -6.39 24.83 -36.55
CA THR A 337 -5.95 23.52 -36.05
C THR A 337 -7.11 22.52 -36.16
N ARG A 338 -6.84 21.22 -36.34
CA ARG A 338 -7.88 20.16 -36.37
C ARG A 338 -7.73 19.23 -35.17
N GLU A 339 -8.87 18.82 -34.59
CA GLU A 339 -8.89 17.79 -33.55
C GLU A 339 -8.79 16.41 -34.18
N VAL A 340 -7.97 15.54 -33.59
CA VAL A 340 -7.77 14.16 -34.06
C VAL A 340 -7.92 13.19 -32.89
N SER A 341 -8.61 12.09 -33.13
CA SER A 341 -8.74 10.98 -32.19
C SER A 341 -7.57 10.01 -32.42
N LEU A 342 -6.91 9.58 -31.34
CA LEU A 342 -5.81 8.60 -31.42
C LEU A 342 -6.33 7.17 -31.63
N GLU A 343 -7.65 7.00 -31.62
CA GLU A 343 -8.34 5.76 -31.91
C GLU A 343 -8.67 5.60 -33.40
N ASP A 344 -8.54 6.68 -34.19
CA ASP A 344 -8.78 6.66 -35.62
C ASP A 344 -7.58 6.01 -36.34
N ASP A 345 -7.84 5.25 -37.41
CA ASP A 345 -6.77 4.65 -38.20
C ASP A 345 -6.13 5.72 -39.11
N PRO A 346 -4.84 6.06 -38.93
CA PRO A 346 -4.17 7.06 -39.77
C PRO A 346 -4.05 6.61 -41.23
N GLU A 347 -4.24 5.32 -41.54
CA GLU A 347 -4.30 4.83 -42.92
C GLU A 347 -5.64 5.11 -43.60
N GLU A 348 -6.74 5.23 -42.84
CA GLU A 348 -8.08 5.54 -43.37
C GLU A 348 -8.24 7.03 -43.71
N ASP A 349 -7.56 7.92 -42.99
CA ASP A 349 -7.51 9.36 -43.27
C ASP A 349 -6.07 9.85 -43.46
N PRO A 350 -5.56 9.93 -44.71
CA PRO A 350 -4.21 10.40 -45.01
C PRO A 350 -3.92 11.82 -44.50
N GLU A 351 -4.95 12.64 -44.26
CA GLU A 351 -4.78 13.97 -43.67
C GLU A 351 -4.35 13.92 -42.20
N THR A 352 -4.52 12.77 -41.53
CA THR A 352 -4.13 12.54 -40.13
C THR A 352 -2.79 11.82 -39.98
N GLY A 353 -2.39 11.00 -40.97
CA GLY A 353 -1.12 10.25 -40.98
C GLY A 353 0.08 10.99 -41.60
N ALA A 354 1.27 10.37 -41.47
CA ALA A 354 2.55 10.85 -42.02
C ALA A 354 3.01 12.24 -41.53
N LEU A 355 3.09 12.42 -40.22
CA LEU A 355 3.53 13.66 -39.58
C LEU A 355 5.05 13.73 -39.40
N ASP A 356 5.59 14.94 -39.48
CA ASP A 356 7.02 15.20 -39.27
C ASP A 356 7.41 15.18 -37.78
N ALA A 357 6.48 15.54 -36.90
CA ALA A 357 6.70 15.59 -35.47
C ALA A 357 5.46 15.26 -34.64
N ILE A 358 5.66 14.63 -33.48
CA ILE A 358 4.67 14.47 -32.41
C ILE A 358 5.27 15.03 -31.13
N LEU A 359 4.53 15.91 -30.46
CA LEU A 359 4.87 16.46 -29.16
C LEU A 359 3.94 15.91 -28.08
N MET A 360 4.50 15.13 -27.16
CA MET A 360 3.81 14.74 -25.94
C MET A 360 4.12 15.76 -24.85
N LEU A 361 3.15 16.65 -24.60
CA LEU A 361 3.32 17.82 -23.73
C LEU A 361 3.34 17.44 -22.25
N GLU A 362 2.66 16.34 -21.90
CA GLU A 362 2.71 15.68 -20.60
C GLU A 362 3.26 14.26 -20.76
N GLY A 363 4.55 14.06 -20.47
CA GLY A 363 5.14 12.72 -20.49
C GLY A 363 5.38 12.13 -19.09
N THR A 364 4.92 12.78 -18.02
CA THR A 364 4.85 12.16 -16.69
C THR A 364 3.52 11.44 -16.53
N PRO A 365 3.47 10.10 -16.55
CA PRO A 365 2.22 9.35 -16.54
C PRO A 365 1.66 9.27 -15.13
N THR A 366 1.04 10.34 -14.63
CA THR A 366 0.51 10.38 -13.26
C THR A 366 -0.87 9.73 -13.16
N ASN A 367 -1.62 9.71 -14.27
CA ASN A 367 -2.93 9.05 -14.40
C ASN A 367 -2.95 8.04 -15.55
N LEU A 368 -4.04 7.28 -15.67
CA LEU A 368 -4.15 6.21 -16.68
C LEU A 368 -4.28 6.75 -18.11
N VAL A 369 -4.83 7.96 -18.27
CA VAL A 369 -5.01 8.63 -19.57
C VAL A 369 -3.66 8.99 -20.18
N THR A 370 -2.71 9.47 -19.38
CA THR A 370 -1.34 9.75 -19.82
C THR A 370 -0.49 8.47 -19.82
N ALA A 371 -0.69 7.56 -18.86
CA ALA A 371 0.04 6.29 -18.79
C ALA A 371 -0.11 5.45 -20.06
N ARG A 372 -1.34 5.33 -20.62
CA ARG A 372 -1.57 4.56 -21.85
C ARG A 372 -0.64 5.00 -22.99
N LEU A 373 -0.38 6.30 -23.11
CA LEU A 373 0.43 6.89 -24.19
C LEU A 373 1.93 6.61 -24.04
N THR A 374 2.37 6.20 -22.84
CA THR A 374 3.78 5.91 -22.53
C THR A 374 4.11 4.40 -22.51
N THR A 375 3.10 3.54 -22.71
CA THR A 375 3.27 2.09 -22.85
C THR A 375 3.75 1.72 -24.24
N VAL A 376 4.29 0.51 -24.42
CA VAL A 376 4.71 0.01 -25.74
C VAL A 376 3.58 0.06 -26.75
N GLU A 377 2.37 -0.33 -26.36
CA GLU A 377 1.20 -0.35 -27.23
C GLU A 377 0.74 1.06 -27.61
N GLY A 378 0.72 2.01 -26.66
CA GLY A 378 0.38 3.40 -26.93
C GLY A 378 1.42 4.11 -27.81
N LEU A 379 2.71 3.87 -27.56
CA LEU A 379 3.80 4.38 -28.37
C LEU A 379 3.77 3.79 -29.79
N THR A 380 3.38 2.52 -29.94
CA THR A 380 3.20 1.87 -31.25
C THR A 380 2.08 2.56 -32.04
N ARG A 381 0.96 2.93 -31.38
CA ARG A 381 -0.10 3.72 -32.03
C ARG A 381 0.39 5.10 -32.44
N LEU A 382 1.10 5.81 -31.56
CA LEU A 382 1.68 7.12 -31.90
C LEU A 382 2.68 7.02 -33.06
N ALA A 383 3.47 5.95 -33.12
CA ALA A 383 4.41 5.70 -34.21
C ALA A 383 3.73 5.49 -35.56
N ALA A 384 2.45 5.07 -35.59
CA ALA A 384 1.67 4.94 -36.83
C ALA A 384 1.35 6.29 -37.48
N PHE A 385 1.24 7.36 -36.69
CA PHE A 385 1.02 8.72 -37.19
C PHE A 385 2.30 9.37 -37.75
N LEU A 386 3.49 8.84 -37.44
CA LEU A 386 4.78 9.43 -37.86
C LEU A 386 5.18 9.00 -39.27
N ALA A 387 5.71 9.96 -40.04
CA ALA A 387 6.45 9.69 -41.27
C ALA A 387 7.76 8.92 -40.96
N PRO A 388 8.39 8.26 -41.96
CA PRO A 388 9.61 7.45 -41.76
C PRO A 388 10.77 8.19 -41.05
N GLY A 389 10.96 9.48 -41.34
CA GLY A 389 11.95 10.35 -40.67
C GLY A 389 11.37 11.24 -39.55
N GLY A 390 10.12 11.02 -39.16
CA GLY A 390 9.43 11.82 -38.15
C GLY A 390 9.98 11.62 -36.74
N ILE A 391 9.72 12.60 -35.87
CA ILE A 391 10.24 12.61 -34.50
C ILE A 391 9.13 12.61 -33.46
N LEU A 392 9.32 11.84 -32.39
CA LEU A 392 8.53 11.94 -31.17
C LEU A 392 9.38 12.63 -30.09
N LEU A 393 8.87 13.72 -29.52
CA LEU A 393 9.46 14.36 -28.34
C LEU A 393 8.55 14.15 -27.14
N LEU A 394 9.11 13.58 -26.07
CA LEU A 394 8.45 13.30 -24.80
C LEU A 394 9.22 13.97 -23.65
N THR A 395 8.50 14.58 -22.72
CA THR A 395 9.06 15.21 -21.51
C THR A 395 8.95 14.27 -20.30
N ALA A 396 9.94 14.27 -19.40
CA ALA A 396 9.93 13.47 -18.19
C ALA A 396 10.46 14.29 -17.00
N PRO A 397 10.05 13.99 -15.76
CA PRO A 397 10.56 14.69 -14.60
C PRO A 397 12.03 14.35 -14.41
N GLY A 398 12.86 15.36 -14.12
CA GLY A 398 14.29 15.15 -13.95
C GLY A 398 14.99 16.34 -13.33
N ALA A 399 16.24 16.10 -12.92
CA ALA A 399 17.13 17.12 -12.42
C ALA A 399 18.45 17.05 -13.21
N PRO A 400 19.04 18.19 -13.62
CA PRO A 400 20.23 18.20 -14.48
C PRO A 400 21.48 17.55 -13.85
N ASN A 401 21.59 17.55 -12.51
CA ASN A 401 22.82 17.11 -11.82
C ASN A 401 22.65 15.82 -10.99
N HIS A 402 21.52 15.66 -10.31
CA HIS A 402 21.26 14.52 -9.40
C HIS A 402 19.78 14.12 -9.43
N PRO A 403 19.34 13.32 -10.42
CA PRO A 403 17.99 12.77 -10.38
C PRO A 403 17.87 11.81 -9.18
N GLY A 404 16.82 11.96 -8.38
CA GLY A 404 16.46 10.98 -7.36
C GLY A 404 16.22 9.60 -7.99
N ALA A 405 16.43 8.52 -7.23
CA ALA A 405 16.38 7.16 -7.78
C ALA A 405 15.06 6.81 -8.50
N PRO A 406 13.85 7.23 -8.04
CA PRO A 406 12.62 6.99 -8.80
C PRO A 406 12.50 7.81 -10.09
N ALA A 407 13.00 9.04 -10.11
CA ALA A 407 13.01 9.87 -11.32
C ALA A 407 13.95 9.29 -12.39
N LEU A 408 15.11 8.75 -11.97
CA LEU A 408 16.01 8.05 -12.87
C LEU A 408 15.36 6.77 -13.43
N ASP A 409 14.70 5.96 -12.59
CA ASP A 409 13.99 4.78 -13.06
C ASP A 409 12.82 5.09 -13.99
N MET A 410 12.14 6.22 -13.79
CA MET A 410 11.12 6.71 -14.71
C MET A 410 11.72 6.93 -16.10
N VAL A 411 12.82 7.69 -16.18
CA VAL A 411 13.51 7.95 -17.45
C VAL A 411 14.03 6.65 -18.07
N ARG A 412 14.53 5.70 -17.26
CA ARG A 412 14.96 4.38 -17.74
C ARG A 412 13.78 3.56 -18.30
N SER A 413 12.60 3.61 -17.65
CA SER A 413 11.38 2.95 -18.10
C SER A 413 10.87 3.54 -19.42
N LEU A 414 10.72 4.86 -19.50
CA LEU A 414 10.30 5.56 -20.73
C LEU A 414 11.25 5.30 -21.89
N ARG A 415 12.57 5.37 -21.65
CA ARG A 415 13.60 5.03 -22.65
C ARG A 415 13.46 3.60 -23.15
N ARG A 416 13.20 2.64 -22.25
CA ARG A 416 13.02 1.22 -22.63
C ARG A 416 11.76 1.02 -23.47
N ASN A 417 10.65 1.66 -23.11
CA ASN A 417 9.40 1.58 -23.87
C ASN A 417 9.59 2.16 -25.27
N LEU A 418 10.22 3.33 -25.37
CA LEU A 418 10.57 3.95 -26.66
C LEU A 418 11.49 3.04 -27.47
N ALA A 419 12.54 2.49 -26.88
CA ALA A 419 13.51 1.63 -27.59
C ALA A 419 12.92 0.28 -28.04
N THR A 420 11.73 -0.09 -27.55
CA THR A 420 11.00 -1.27 -28.01
C THR A 420 10.24 -0.99 -29.32
N VAL A 421 9.87 0.27 -29.56
CA VAL A 421 9.05 0.71 -30.71
C VAL A 421 9.86 1.45 -31.77
N PHE A 422 10.86 2.23 -31.34
CA PHE A 422 11.65 3.14 -32.16
C PHE A 422 13.09 2.63 -32.31
N ALA A 423 13.67 2.79 -33.50
CA ALA A 423 15.04 2.36 -33.79
C ALA A 423 16.10 3.27 -33.13
N SER A 424 15.79 4.56 -32.94
CA SER A 424 16.68 5.51 -32.27
C SER A 424 15.98 6.21 -31.10
N VAL A 425 16.64 6.27 -29.94
CA VAL A 425 16.16 6.97 -28.75
C VAL A 425 17.32 7.72 -28.10
N GLN A 426 17.14 9.03 -27.91
CA GLN A 426 18.10 9.90 -27.25
C GLN A 426 17.48 10.50 -25.98
N VAL A 427 18.25 10.51 -24.89
CA VAL A 427 17.85 11.13 -23.61
C VAL A 427 18.74 12.35 -23.34
N ILE A 428 18.12 13.49 -23.07
CA ILE A 428 18.78 14.72 -22.64
C ILE A 428 18.31 15.03 -21.23
N LEU A 429 19.20 14.93 -20.24
CA LEU A 429 18.85 15.21 -18.85
C LEU A 429 18.74 16.73 -18.61
N GLY A 430 17.66 17.12 -17.94
CA GLY A 430 17.31 18.52 -17.66
C GLY A 430 16.13 18.60 -16.69
N ASN A 431 15.59 19.81 -16.52
CA ASN A 431 14.33 20.04 -15.82
C ASN A 431 13.37 20.79 -16.77
N PRO A 432 12.49 20.09 -17.50
CA PRO A 432 12.32 18.63 -17.54
C PRO A 432 13.41 17.90 -18.34
N SER A 433 13.52 16.59 -18.15
CA SER A 433 14.33 15.71 -19.01
C SER A 433 13.57 15.43 -20.32
N LEU A 434 14.30 15.30 -21.42
CA LEU A 434 13.74 15.20 -22.76
C LEU A 434 14.13 13.85 -23.38
N LEU A 435 13.16 13.18 -23.97
CA LEU A 435 13.33 11.93 -24.70
C LEU A 435 12.90 12.13 -26.15
N LEU A 436 13.85 11.97 -27.06
CA LEU A 436 13.66 12.06 -28.51
C LEU A 436 13.68 10.66 -29.10
N ALA A 437 12.71 10.30 -29.93
CA ALA A 437 12.65 9.01 -30.59
C ALA A 437 12.29 9.12 -32.08
N SER A 438 12.79 8.20 -32.90
CA SER A 438 12.43 8.11 -34.33
C SER A 438 12.44 6.66 -34.84
N ARG A 439 11.61 6.39 -35.85
CA ARG A 439 11.45 5.06 -36.46
C ARG A 439 12.70 4.66 -37.25
N GLU A 440 13.42 5.64 -37.79
CA GLU A 440 14.69 5.42 -38.46
C GLU A 440 15.89 5.63 -37.52
N PRO A 441 17.03 4.99 -37.80
CA PRO A 441 18.27 5.24 -37.10
C PRO A 441 18.81 6.62 -37.49
N ILE A 442 18.55 7.64 -36.67
CA ILE A 442 19.02 9.01 -36.87
C ILE A 442 20.21 9.28 -35.92
N ALA A 443 21.22 10.01 -36.38
CA ALA A 443 22.35 10.45 -35.56
C ALA A 443 21.87 11.20 -34.30
N GLU A 444 22.61 11.16 -33.20
CA GLU A 444 22.24 11.92 -32.00
C GLU A 444 22.24 13.43 -32.26
N LEU A 445 21.26 14.15 -31.71
CA LEU A 445 21.23 15.61 -31.76
C LEU A 445 22.37 16.15 -30.90
N ASP A 446 23.34 16.81 -31.51
CA ASP A 446 24.42 17.54 -30.84
C ASP A 446 24.31 19.05 -31.05
N ALA A 447 25.03 19.80 -30.21
CA ALA A 447 24.93 21.23 -30.18
C ALA A 447 25.31 21.90 -31.52
N GLU A 448 26.40 21.47 -32.15
CA GLU A 448 26.89 22.13 -33.36
C GLU A 448 26.03 21.79 -34.57
N ASN A 449 25.56 20.54 -34.70
CA ASN A 449 24.62 20.16 -35.75
C ASN A 449 23.27 20.87 -35.56
N ALA A 450 22.78 21.01 -34.33
CA ALA A 450 21.55 21.73 -34.03
C ALA A 450 21.67 23.23 -34.38
N VAL A 451 22.77 23.88 -34.00
CA VAL A 451 23.05 25.29 -34.37
C VAL A 451 23.15 25.45 -35.88
N ALA A 452 23.89 24.56 -36.56
CA ALA A 452 24.06 24.60 -38.00
C ALA A 452 22.75 24.34 -38.77
N ALA A 453 21.86 23.52 -38.22
CA ALA A 453 20.54 23.25 -38.78
C ALA A 453 19.62 24.48 -38.70
N LEU A 454 19.56 25.13 -37.54
CA LEU A 454 18.75 26.32 -37.32
C LEU A 454 19.28 27.56 -38.04
N ALA A 455 20.61 27.69 -38.18
CA ALA A 455 21.23 28.81 -38.89
C ALA A 455 20.76 28.93 -40.36
N ARG A 456 20.32 27.83 -40.98
CA ARG A 456 19.80 27.80 -42.36
C ARG A 456 18.40 28.39 -42.48
N ARG A 457 17.63 28.47 -41.40
CA ARG A 457 16.23 28.92 -41.42
C ARG A 457 16.05 30.40 -41.13
N GLN A 458 16.96 31.02 -40.36
CA GLN A 458 16.88 32.44 -39.95
C GLN A 458 15.58 32.84 -39.23
N ASP A 459 14.84 31.88 -38.69
CA ASP A 459 13.60 32.11 -37.94
C ASP A 459 13.87 32.90 -36.65
N ARG A 460 12.96 33.82 -36.31
CA ARG A 460 12.99 34.57 -35.04
C ARG A 460 12.20 33.81 -33.97
N GLY A 461 12.55 33.99 -32.70
CA GLY A 461 11.83 33.36 -31.57
C GLY A 461 12.27 31.92 -31.28
N LEU A 462 13.49 31.53 -31.69
CA LEU A 462 14.14 30.28 -31.29
C LEU A 462 15.25 30.56 -30.27
N LEU A 463 15.72 29.52 -29.57
CA LEU A 463 16.84 29.65 -28.62
C LEU A 463 18.09 30.15 -29.34
N SER A 464 18.86 30.98 -28.64
CA SER A 464 20.14 31.44 -29.13
C SER A 464 21.15 30.28 -29.28
N PRO A 465 22.16 30.41 -30.15
CA PRO A 465 23.22 29.41 -30.26
C PRO A 465 23.97 29.13 -28.94
N VAL A 466 23.96 30.08 -27.99
CA VAL A 466 24.59 29.91 -26.68
C VAL A 466 23.72 29.04 -25.78
N GLU A 467 22.42 29.31 -25.71
CA GLU A 467 21.45 28.52 -24.94
C GLU A 467 21.37 27.09 -25.46
N LEU A 468 21.38 26.91 -26.79
CA LEU A 468 21.33 25.58 -27.41
C LEU A 468 22.59 24.75 -27.11
N ARG A 469 23.77 25.39 -27.08
CA ARG A 469 25.03 24.74 -26.66
C ARG A 469 25.02 24.36 -25.19
N ALA A 470 24.47 25.20 -24.33
CA ALA A 470 24.32 24.91 -22.91
C ALA A 470 23.34 23.75 -22.66
N LEU A 471 22.25 23.69 -23.42
CA LEU A 471 21.26 22.62 -23.34
C LEU A 471 21.84 21.26 -23.79
N LEU A 472 22.62 21.25 -24.89
CA LEU A 472 23.16 20.06 -25.54
C LEU A 472 24.65 19.78 -25.21
N ALA A 473 25.15 20.29 -24.09
CA ALA A 473 26.55 20.19 -23.69
C ALA A 473 27.06 18.73 -23.64
N PRO A 474 28.30 18.44 -24.09
CA PRO A 474 28.86 17.07 -24.13
C PRO A 474 28.90 16.39 -22.75
N ASP A 475 29.20 17.17 -21.70
CA ASP A 475 29.31 16.67 -20.33
C ASP A 475 27.97 16.12 -19.82
N ARG A 476 26.85 16.80 -20.16
CA ARG A 476 25.49 16.33 -19.81
C ARG A 476 25.14 15.03 -20.50
N LYS A 477 25.59 14.83 -21.74
CA LYS A 477 25.38 13.57 -22.48
C LYS A 477 26.16 12.42 -21.85
N THR A 478 27.42 12.64 -21.54
CA THR A 478 28.28 11.64 -20.88
C THR A 478 27.69 11.26 -19.53
N ARG A 479 27.26 12.26 -18.75
CA ARG A 479 26.60 12.06 -17.47
C ARG A 479 25.28 11.28 -17.57
N ALA A 480 24.47 11.57 -18.57
CA ALA A 480 23.23 10.84 -18.82
C ALA A 480 23.50 9.36 -19.11
N ARG A 481 24.50 9.05 -19.93
CA ARG A 481 24.90 7.65 -20.21
C ARG A 481 25.41 6.94 -18.96
N GLU A 482 26.22 7.59 -18.15
CA GLU A 482 26.69 7.04 -16.86
C GLU A 482 25.53 6.71 -15.93
N LEU A 483 24.62 7.66 -15.70
CA LEU A 483 23.48 7.47 -14.80
C LEU A 483 22.52 6.38 -15.30
N LEU A 484 22.27 6.31 -16.61
CA LEU A 484 21.41 5.28 -17.20
C LEU A 484 22.04 3.88 -17.16
N THR A 485 23.38 3.77 -17.13
CA THR A 485 24.12 2.49 -17.07
C THR A 485 24.35 1.99 -15.64
N GLN A 486 24.45 2.87 -14.65
CA GLN A 486 24.62 2.52 -13.23
C GLN A 486 23.44 1.71 -12.65
N GLY A 487 22.27 1.79 -13.29
CA GLY A 487 21.04 1.14 -12.83
C GLY A 487 20.38 1.93 -11.70
N GLY A 488 19.06 1.81 -11.57
CA GLY A 488 18.25 2.40 -10.51
C GLY A 488 17.62 1.33 -9.62
N LEU A 489 16.55 1.67 -8.91
CA LEU A 489 15.90 0.81 -7.91
C LEU A 489 15.30 -0.46 -8.51
N LEU A 490 14.80 -0.41 -9.75
CA LEU A 490 14.09 -1.52 -10.37
C LEU A 490 14.93 -2.29 -11.40
N PRO A 491 14.80 -3.63 -11.44
CA PRO A 491 15.44 -4.45 -12.47
C PRO A 491 14.82 -4.15 -13.84
N GLU A 492 15.65 -4.33 -14.87
CA GLU A 492 15.34 -4.11 -16.29
C GLU A 492 13.97 -4.69 -16.71
N GLU A 493 13.67 -5.93 -16.32
CA GLU A 493 12.43 -6.64 -16.65
C GLU A 493 11.16 -5.93 -16.17
N VAL A 494 11.23 -5.19 -15.06
CA VAL A 494 10.08 -4.48 -14.46
C VAL A 494 9.91 -3.08 -15.05
N LEU A 495 10.94 -2.56 -15.74
CA LEU A 495 10.89 -1.24 -16.35
C LEU A 495 10.07 -1.20 -17.64
N LEU A 496 9.84 -2.35 -18.30
CA LEU A 496 9.03 -2.40 -19.52
C LEU A 496 7.57 -2.12 -19.17
N GLY A 497 7.01 -1.05 -19.72
CA GLY A 497 5.63 -0.63 -19.51
C GLY A 497 4.72 -1.14 -20.62
N THR A 498 3.78 -1.99 -20.26
CA THR A 498 2.73 -2.50 -21.15
C THR A 498 1.35 -2.09 -20.62
N TYR A 499 0.29 -2.35 -21.39
CA TYR A 499 -1.07 -2.14 -20.88
C TYR A 499 -1.39 -2.99 -19.64
N ASP A 500 -0.91 -4.22 -19.57
CA ASP A 500 -1.12 -5.06 -18.38
C ASP A 500 -0.37 -4.52 -17.15
N ARG A 501 0.76 -3.84 -17.37
CA ARG A 501 1.60 -3.27 -16.30
C ARG A 501 2.23 -1.94 -16.72
N PRO A 502 1.58 -0.79 -16.45
CA PRO A 502 2.09 0.53 -16.79
C PRO A 502 3.19 0.96 -15.80
N SER A 503 4.40 0.40 -15.97
CA SER A 503 5.55 0.58 -15.06
C SER A 503 5.94 2.05 -14.83
N ALA A 504 5.86 2.88 -15.87
CA ALA A 504 6.12 4.31 -15.77
C ALA A 504 5.12 5.00 -14.82
N GLN A 505 3.84 4.64 -14.86
CA GLN A 505 2.84 5.20 -13.93
C GLN A 505 3.11 4.82 -12.48
N LEU A 506 3.51 3.57 -12.24
CA LEU A 506 3.91 3.12 -10.89
C LEU A 506 5.05 3.98 -10.34
N LEU A 507 6.05 4.28 -11.18
CA LEU A 507 7.18 5.13 -10.81
C LEU A 507 6.75 6.59 -10.57
N ALA A 508 5.75 7.09 -11.29
CA ALA A 508 5.19 8.44 -11.08
C ALA A 508 4.55 8.54 -9.69
N LEU A 509 3.78 7.52 -9.30
CA LEU A 509 3.15 7.45 -7.98
C LEU A 509 4.19 7.37 -6.85
N VAL A 510 5.28 6.63 -7.03
CA VAL A 510 6.39 6.59 -6.06
C VAL A 510 7.07 7.95 -5.96
N LEU A 511 7.34 8.61 -7.09
CA LEU A 511 7.97 9.92 -7.13
C LEU A 511 7.11 10.99 -6.41
N LEU A 512 5.80 11.01 -6.69
CA LEU A 512 4.85 11.90 -6.01
C LEU A 512 4.80 11.64 -4.50
N ALA A 513 4.85 10.37 -4.09
CA ALA A 513 4.85 10.03 -2.67
C ALA A 513 6.13 10.49 -1.96
N GLU A 514 7.31 10.31 -2.59
CA GLU A 514 8.60 10.74 -2.05
C GLU A 514 8.70 12.26 -1.94
N GLN A 515 8.23 13.01 -2.95
CA GLN A 515 8.19 14.48 -2.91
C GLN A 515 7.30 14.99 -1.76
N GLY A 516 6.20 14.30 -1.46
CA GLY A 516 5.32 14.63 -0.34
C GLY A 516 5.85 14.26 1.06
N GLY A 517 7.07 13.71 1.18
CA GLY A 517 7.70 13.41 2.47
C GLY A 517 6.94 12.43 3.36
N SER A 518 6.04 11.63 2.77
CA SER A 518 5.06 10.86 3.53
C SER A 518 5.58 9.47 3.94
N VAL A 519 5.12 8.95 5.09
CA VAL A 519 5.32 7.54 5.48
C VAL A 519 4.75 6.59 4.42
N LEU A 520 3.72 7.05 3.69
CA LEU A 520 3.15 6.34 2.55
C LEU A 520 4.16 6.13 1.41
N ALA A 521 5.15 7.01 1.23
CA ALA A 521 6.22 6.85 0.25
C ALA A 521 7.10 5.64 0.55
N VAL A 522 7.51 5.48 1.81
CA VAL A 522 8.30 4.33 2.28
C VAL A 522 7.50 3.04 2.08
N PHE A 523 6.19 3.09 2.36
CA PHE A 523 5.29 1.96 2.16
C PHE A 523 5.12 1.60 0.68
N LEU A 524 4.84 2.58 -0.20
CA LEU A 524 4.69 2.39 -1.64
C LEU A 524 5.98 1.87 -2.28
N ARG A 525 7.14 2.41 -1.90
CA ARG A 525 8.45 1.92 -2.37
C ARG A 525 8.67 0.44 -2.00
N ARG A 526 8.31 0.04 -0.78
CA ARG A 526 8.36 -1.38 -0.39
C ARG A 526 7.36 -2.23 -1.17
N LEU A 527 6.17 -1.70 -1.48
CA LEU A 527 5.14 -2.42 -2.24
C LEU A 527 5.51 -2.67 -3.71
N VAL A 528 6.20 -1.74 -4.37
CA VAL A 528 6.72 -1.98 -5.75
C VAL A 528 7.65 -3.18 -5.80
N LEU A 529 8.38 -3.41 -4.71
CA LEU A 529 9.31 -4.53 -4.55
C LEU A 529 8.61 -5.85 -4.18
N LEU A 530 7.29 -5.84 -3.98
CA LEU A 530 6.55 -6.98 -3.48
C LEU A 530 6.17 -7.92 -4.64
N GLU A 531 6.57 -9.19 -4.54
CA GLU A 531 6.24 -10.17 -5.58
C GLU A 531 4.88 -10.83 -5.30
N PRO A 532 4.10 -11.16 -6.36
CA PRO A 532 2.80 -11.81 -6.22
C PRO A 532 2.83 -13.08 -5.35
N ARG A 533 3.93 -13.85 -5.40
CA ARG A 533 4.09 -15.08 -4.60
C ARG A 533 4.02 -14.86 -3.08
N PHE A 534 4.48 -13.70 -2.59
CA PHE A 534 4.42 -13.38 -1.16
C PHE A 534 3.00 -12.99 -0.74
N LEU A 535 2.24 -12.32 -1.60
CA LEU A 535 0.81 -12.06 -1.36
C LEU A 535 0.02 -13.37 -1.30
N LEU A 536 0.32 -14.31 -2.19
CA LEU A 536 -0.28 -15.65 -2.15
C LEU A 536 0.06 -16.37 -0.84
N LEU A 537 1.32 -16.31 -0.38
CA LEU A 537 1.72 -16.88 0.91
C LEU A 537 0.96 -16.24 2.08
N CYS A 538 0.77 -14.91 2.06
CA CYS A 538 -0.01 -14.19 3.07
C CYS A 538 -1.47 -14.67 3.11
N LEU A 539 -2.09 -14.85 1.94
CA LEU A 539 -3.45 -15.41 1.84
C LEU A 539 -3.50 -16.85 2.35
N LEU A 540 -2.53 -17.69 2.01
CA LEU A 540 -2.45 -19.07 2.49
C LEU A 540 -2.35 -19.14 4.02
N VAL A 541 -1.57 -18.24 4.65
CA VAL A 541 -1.48 -18.15 6.12
C VAL A 541 -2.81 -17.73 6.73
N LEU A 542 -3.48 -16.71 6.16
CA LEU A 542 -4.82 -16.29 6.59
C LEU A 542 -5.83 -17.43 6.51
N PHE A 543 -5.83 -18.17 5.39
CA PHE A 543 -6.71 -19.32 5.15
C PHE A 543 -6.41 -20.49 6.09
N ALA A 544 -5.14 -20.82 6.30
CA ALA A 544 -4.75 -21.88 7.22
C ALA A 544 -5.21 -21.58 8.67
N LEU A 545 -5.03 -20.34 9.12
CA LEU A 545 -5.43 -19.92 10.47
C LEU A 545 -6.95 -19.84 10.63
N HIS A 546 -7.67 -19.32 9.63
CA HIS A 546 -9.13 -19.30 9.65
C HIS A 546 -9.71 -20.71 9.58
N GLY A 547 -9.12 -21.62 8.80
CA GLY A 547 -9.50 -23.04 8.75
C GLY A 547 -9.27 -23.75 10.07
N LEU A 548 -8.14 -23.48 10.73
CA LEU A 548 -7.85 -24.01 12.06
C LEU A 548 -8.85 -23.50 13.10
N TYR A 549 -9.26 -22.23 13.03
CA TYR A 549 -10.34 -21.69 13.88
C TYR A 549 -11.66 -22.44 13.62
N LEU A 550 -12.07 -22.56 12.36
CA LEU A 550 -13.35 -23.20 11.99
C LEU A 550 -13.39 -24.69 12.31
N SER A 551 -12.25 -25.39 12.28
CA SER A 551 -12.15 -26.79 12.71
C SER A 551 -12.58 -26.99 14.17
N ARG A 552 -12.56 -25.92 14.98
CA ARG A 552 -12.97 -25.89 16.40
C ARG A 552 -14.37 -25.33 16.62
N CYS A 553 -15.04 -24.86 15.56
CA CYS A 553 -16.38 -24.29 15.61
C CYS A 553 -17.46 -25.33 15.32
N GLU A 554 -18.67 -25.07 15.81
CA GLU A 554 -19.89 -25.83 15.51
C GLU A 554 -20.38 -25.58 14.08
N LEU A 555 -21.19 -26.50 13.54
CA LEU A 555 -21.71 -26.41 12.17
C LEU A 555 -22.45 -25.09 11.89
N GLY A 556 -23.27 -24.61 12.83
CA GLY A 556 -24.00 -23.34 12.68
C GLY A 556 -23.06 -22.13 12.57
N GLN A 557 -21.98 -22.11 13.37
CA GLN A 557 -20.94 -21.08 13.28
C GLN A 557 -20.18 -21.17 11.95
N ARG A 558 -19.84 -22.38 11.49
CA ARG A 558 -19.18 -22.60 10.19
C ARG A 558 -20.03 -22.09 9.02
N LEU A 559 -21.34 -22.35 9.04
CA LEU A 559 -22.27 -21.81 8.04
C LEU A 559 -22.34 -20.29 8.10
N GLY A 560 -22.38 -19.69 9.30
CA GLY A 560 -22.29 -18.24 9.51
C GLY A 560 -21.05 -17.63 8.85
N HIS A 561 -19.87 -18.22 9.09
CA HIS A 561 -18.62 -17.78 8.48
C HIS A 561 -18.58 -18.00 6.97
N LEU A 562 -19.15 -19.10 6.45
CA LEU A 562 -19.31 -19.32 5.01
C LEU A 562 -20.19 -18.24 4.37
N GLY A 563 -21.31 -17.88 5.00
CA GLY A 563 -22.19 -16.81 4.53
C GLY A 563 -21.47 -15.47 4.47
N LEU A 564 -20.81 -15.07 5.58
CA LEU A 564 -20.08 -13.80 5.66
C LEU A 564 -18.87 -13.75 4.70
N ALA A 565 -18.08 -14.82 4.65
CA ALA A 565 -16.93 -14.89 3.75
C ALA A 565 -17.35 -14.95 2.29
N GLY A 566 -18.45 -15.66 1.98
CA GLY A 566 -19.03 -15.74 0.65
C GLY A 566 -19.55 -14.38 0.16
N THR A 567 -20.31 -13.64 0.98
CA THR A 567 -20.80 -12.31 0.58
C THR A 567 -19.70 -11.27 0.53
N ALA A 568 -18.73 -11.31 1.47
CA ALA A 568 -17.55 -10.44 1.38
C ALA A 568 -16.74 -10.71 0.10
N ALA A 569 -16.57 -11.99 -0.27
CA ALA A 569 -15.88 -12.37 -1.50
C ALA A 569 -16.64 -11.93 -2.76
N SER A 570 -17.97 -12.04 -2.77
CA SER A 570 -18.80 -11.45 -3.82
C SER A 570 -18.58 -9.94 -3.94
N GLY A 571 -18.61 -9.20 -2.82
CA GLY A 571 -18.34 -7.76 -2.82
C GLY A 571 -16.93 -7.41 -3.31
N ILE A 572 -15.90 -8.15 -2.88
CA ILE A 572 -14.52 -8.02 -3.36
C ILE A 572 -14.44 -8.23 -4.87
N SER A 573 -15.02 -9.33 -5.38
CA SER A 573 -14.98 -9.62 -6.81
C SER A 573 -15.78 -8.63 -7.65
N GLY A 574 -16.95 -8.22 -7.18
CA GLY A 574 -17.83 -7.27 -7.87
C GLY A 574 -17.13 -5.94 -8.13
N ILE A 575 -16.60 -5.30 -7.09
CA ILE A 575 -15.88 -4.03 -7.27
C ILE A 575 -14.58 -4.21 -8.06
N THR A 576 -13.88 -5.34 -7.91
CA THR A 576 -12.64 -5.60 -8.64
C THR A 576 -12.90 -5.73 -10.13
N PHE A 577 -13.92 -6.49 -10.54
CA PHE A 577 -14.32 -6.60 -11.94
C PHE A 577 -14.78 -5.27 -12.50
N SER A 578 -15.63 -4.54 -11.78
CA SER A 578 -16.09 -3.23 -12.24
C SER A 578 -14.95 -2.24 -12.42
N LEU A 579 -14.01 -2.18 -11.47
CA LEU A 579 -12.83 -1.32 -11.59
C LEU A 579 -11.93 -1.76 -12.74
N ILE A 580 -11.53 -3.03 -12.82
CA ILE A 580 -10.62 -3.50 -13.87
C ILE A 580 -11.25 -3.30 -15.26
N LEU A 581 -12.52 -3.64 -15.45
CA LEU A 581 -13.21 -3.44 -16.74
C LEU A 581 -13.37 -1.96 -17.09
N ALA A 582 -13.63 -1.09 -16.10
CA ALA A 582 -13.67 0.36 -16.31
C ALA A 582 -12.30 0.93 -16.69
N LEU A 583 -11.23 0.41 -16.10
CA LEU A 583 -9.86 0.85 -16.40
C LEU A 583 -9.39 0.30 -17.76
N ASP A 584 -9.71 -0.96 -18.09
CA ASP A 584 -9.52 -1.54 -19.42
C ASP A 584 -10.20 -0.67 -20.49
N TYR A 585 -11.44 -0.23 -20.23
CA TYR A 585 -12.17 0.71 -21.08
C TYR A 585 -11.47 2.07 -21.19
N GLN A 586 -11.01 2.64 -20.07
CA GLN A 586 -10.30 3.92 -20.05
C GLN A 586 -8.98 3.83 -20.85
N PHE A 587 -8.25 2.73 -20.74
CA PHE A 587 -7.06 2.46 -21.56
C PHE A 587 -7.39 2.35 -23.05
N ALA A 588 -8.55 1.79 -23.40
CA ALA A 588 -8.98 1.66 -24.78
C ALA A 588 -9.44 3.00 -25.39
N ARG A 589 -10.19 3.83 -24.63
CA ARG A 589 -10.95 5.00 -25.15
C ARG A 589 -10.48 6.37 -24.66
N GLY A 590 -9.51 6.43 -23.75
CA GLY A 590 -8.91 7.69 -23.28
C GLY A 590 -9.75 8.52 -22.29
N SER A 591 -11.04 8.22 -22.08
CA SER A 591 -11.91 8.92 -21.13
C SER A 591 -12.87 7.97 -20.40
N LEU A 592 -12.91 8.08 -19.06
CA LEU A 592 -13.81 7.31 -18.21
C LEU A 592 -15.01 8.13 -17.71
N CYS A 593 -14.80 9.42 -17.43
CA CYS A 593 -15.80 10.28 -16.78
C CYS A 593 -17.12 10.40 -17.54
N ARG A 594 -17.07 10.35 -18.89
CA ARG A 594 -18.26 10.39 -19.75
C ARG A 594 -19.13 9.15 -19.56
N ASP A 595 -18.50 7.98 -19.53
CA ASP A 595 -19.19 6.70 -19.65
C ASP A 595 -19.39 6.00 -18.28
N LEU A 596 -18.79 6.51 -17.20
CA LEU A 596 -18.85 5.93 -15.85
C LEU A 596 -20.29 5.69 -15.35
N ALA A 597 -21.20 6.61 -15.63
CA ALA A 597 -22.61 6.48 -15.24
C ALA A 597 -23.28 5.29 -15.93
N LEU A 598 -22.96 5.08 -17.22
CA LEU A 598 -23.43 3.96 -18.01
C LEU A 598 -22.81 2.63 -17.53
N LEU A 599 -21.49 2.62 -17.29
CA LEU A 599 -20.79 1.45 -16.74
C LEU A 599 -21.39 1.03 -15.39
N SER A 600 -21.65 2.00 -14.51
CA SER A 600 -22.24 1.73 -13.19
C SER A 600 -23.69 1.27 -13.29
N ALA A 601 -24.48 1.85 -14.20
CA ALA A 601 -25.85 1.40 -14.49
C ALA A 601 -25.89 -0.05 -14.99
N SER A 602 -24.96 -0.45 -15.86
CA SER A 602 -24.82 -1.83 -16.33
C SER A 602 -24.52 -2.81 -15.20
N PHE A 603 -23.67 -2.43 -14.24
CA PHE A 603 -23.43 -3.27 -13.06
C PHE A 603 -24.70 -3.43 -12.23
N MET A 604 -25.45 -2.35 -12.03
CA MET A 604 -26.72 -2.37 -11.30
C MET A 604 -27.80 -3.20 -11.99
N LEU A 605 -27.86 -3.20 -13.33
CA LEU A 605 -28.73 -4.09 -14.10
C LEU A 605 -28.38 -5.56 -13.80
N GLY A 606 -27.10 -5.92 -13.89
CA GLY A 606 -26.63 -7.26 -13.54
C GLY A 606 -27.03 -7.64 -12.12
N LEU A 607 -26.72 -6.77 -11.15
CA LEU A 607 -27.00 -6.98 -9.73
C LEU A 607 -28.49 -7.22 -9.46
N ALA A 608 -29.36 -6.43 -10.10
CA ALA A 608 -30.81 -6.60 -10.01
C ALA A 608 -31.27 -7.95 -10.57
N LEU A 609 -30.79 -8.33 -11.76
CA LEU A 609 -31.13 -9.61 -12.40
C LEU A 609 -30.67 -10.79 -11.53
N GLY A 610 -29.43 -10.76 -11.03
CA GLY A 610 -28.90 -11.81 -10.15
C GLY A 610 -29.69 -11.92 -8.84
N THR A 611 -30.02 -10.77 -8.23
CA THR A 611 -30.81 -10.74 -7.00
C THR A 611 -32.21 -11.31 -7.20
N ALA A 612 -32.87 -10.95 -8.31
CA ALA A 612 -34.19 -11.47 -8.67
C ALA A 612 -34.16 -12.98 -8.90
N SER A 613 -33.17 -13.48 -9.65
CA SER A 613 -33.00 -14.92 -9.90
C SER A 613 -32.78 -15.71 -8.61
N ALA A 614 -31.85 -15.28 -7.75
CA ALA A 614 -31.57 -15.97 -6.49
C ALA A 614 -32.77 -15.93 -5.52
N SER A 615 -33.54 -14.83 -5.52
CA SER A 615 -34.71 -14.68 -4.67
C SER A 615 -35.91 -15.55 -5.12
N ALA A 616 -35.96 -15.96 -6.38
CA ALA A 616 -37.00 -16.83 -6.93
C ALA A 616 -36.76 -18.33 -6.61
N LEU A 617 -35.54 -18.71 -6.25
CA LEU A 617 -35.12 -20.09 -6.05
C LEU A 617 -35.39 -20.59 -4.61
N ARG A 618 -35.59 -21.91 -4.44
CA ARG A 618 -35.92 -22.52 -3.14
C ARG A 618 -34.72 -22.48 -2.17
N GLN A 619 -34.99 -22.32 -0.88
CA GLN A 619 -33.95 -22.34 0.18
C GLN A 619 -33.11 -23.62 0.20
N SER A 620 -33.66 -24.77 -0.23
CA SER A 620 -32.96 -26.06 -0.26
C SER A 620 -31.73 -26.07 -1.17
N ILE A 621 -31.67 -25.19 -2.17
CA ILE A 621 -30.54 -25.07 -3.11
C ILE A 621 -29.67 -23.83 -2.85
N ALA A 622 -29.95 -23.05 -1.79
CA ALA A 622 -29.20 -21.82 -1.47
C ALA A 622 -27.68 -22.03 -1.35
N LYS A 623 -27.28 -23.16 -0.76
CA LYS A 623 -25.87 -23.55 -0.62
C LYS A 623 -25.21 -23.81 -1.99
N LEU A 624 -25.93 -24.48 -2.90
CA LEU A 624 -25.46 -24.75 -4.27
C LEU A 624 -25.36 -23.45 -5.08
N LEU A 625 -26.35 -22.56 -4.95
CA LEU A 625 -26.38 -21.27 -5.64
C LEU A 625 -25.25 -20.35 -5.18
N LEU A 626 -24.97 -20.29 -3.87
CA LEU A 626 -23.81 -19.56 -3.35
C LEU A 626 -22.50 -20.14 -3.89
N GLY A 627 -22.39 -21.47 -3.94
CA GLY A 627 -21.23 -22.14 -4.54
C GLY A 627 -21.06 -21.86 -6.03
N LEU A 628 -22.15 -21.89 -6.79
CA LEU A 628 -22.16 -21.56 -8.22
C LEU A 628 -21.74 -20.11 -8.46
N SER A 629 -22.27 -19.16 -7.68
CA SER A 629 -21.89 -17.75 -7.74
C SER A 629 -20.38 -17.56 -7.53
N LEU A 630 -19.83 -18.13 -6.45
CA LEU A 630 -18.40 -18.05 -6.16
C LEU A 630 -17.53 -18.75 -7.22
N PHE A 631 -18.00 -19.88 -7.76
CA PHE A 631 -17.31 -20.59 -8.84
C PHE A 631 -17.28 -19.77 -10.13
N LEU A 632 -18.40 -19.14 -10.51
CA LEU A 632 -18.47 -18.27 -11.68
C LEU A 632 -17.57 -17.03 -11.53
N GLN A 633 -17.47 -16.45 -10.33
CA GLN A 633 -16.52 -15.37 -10.04
C GLN A 633 -15.07 -15.86 -10.17
N LEU A 634 -14.76 -17.06 -9.68
CA LEU A 634 -13.42 -17.64 -9.79
C LEU A 634 -13.05 -17.85 -11.26
N THR A 635 -13.92 -18.48 -12.03
CA THR A 635 -13.68 -18.71 -13.46
C THR A 635 -13.63 -17.41 -14.25
N GLY A 636 -14.49 -16.43 -13.93
CA GLY A 636 -14.46 -15.11 -14.54
C GLY A 636 -13.15 -14.36 -14.27
N SER A 637 -12.62 -14.46 -13.06
CA SER A 637 -11.31 -13.88 -12.70
C SER A 637 -10.18 -14.49 -13.53
N ILE A 638 -10.16 -15.82 -13.67
CA ILE A 638 -9.15 -16.52 -14.48
C ILE A 638 -9.32 -16.18 -15.95
N LEU A 639 -10.55 -16.14 -16.47
CA LEU A 639 -10.83 -15.83 -17.87
C LEU A 639 -10.38 -14.41 -18.22
N LEU A 640 -10.75 -13.41 -17.41
CA LEU A 640 -10.32 -12.02 -17.62
C LEU A 640 -8.79 -11.87 -17.53
N ALA A 641 -8.12 -12.69 -16.71
CA ALA A 641 -6.66 -12.69 -16.60
C ALA A 641 -5.95 -13.26 -17.85
N MET A 642 -6.64 -14.09 -18.64
CA MET A 642 -6.10 -14.75 -19.82
C MET A 642 -6.50 -14.06 -21.13
N LEU A 643 -7.65 -13.39 -21.14
CA LEU A 643 -8.15 -12.69 -22.31
C LEU A 643 -7.59 -11.25 -22.39
N PRO A 644 -7.37 -10.73 -23.61
CA PRO A 644 -7.06 -9.33 -23.81
C PRO A 644 -8.21 -8.44 -23.31
N ALA A 645 -7.88 -7.20 -22.96
CA ALA A 645 -8.86 -6.21 -22.51
C ALA A 645 -9.94 -5.98 -23.59
N PRO A 646 -11.23 -5.91 -23.22
CA PRO A 646 -12.29 -5.57 -24.17
C PRO A 646 -12.10 -4.13 -24.67
N GLY A 647 -11.98 -3.96 -25.99
CA GLY A 647 -11.75 -2.65 -26.61
C GLY A 647 -13.04 -1.89 -26.96
N ASP A 648 -14.16 -2.59 -27.14
CA ASP A 648 -15.44 -2.00 -27.50
C ASP A 648 -16.36 -1.80 -26.30
N LEU A 649 -17.21 -0.78 -26.39
CA LEU A 649 -18.17 -0.43 -25.34
C LEU A 649 -19.18 -1.57 -25.11
N GLY A 650 -19.63 -2.26 -26.16
CA GLY A 650 -20.64 -3.30 -26.08
C GLY A 650 -20.19 -4.49 -25.22
N THR A 651 -19.02 -5.07 -25.52
CA THR A 651 -18.46 -6.18 -24.74
C THR A 651 -18.13 -5.77 -23.30
N THR A 652 -17.67 -4.53 -23.10
CA THR A 652 -17.39 -4.01 -21.76
C THR A 652 -18.66 -3.94 -20.92
N LEU A 653 -19.74 -3.35 -21.46
CA LEU A 653 -21.03 -3.28 -20.77
C LEU A 653 -21.58 -4.69 -20.48
N ALA A 654 -21.52 -5.62 -21.43
CA ALA A 654 -21.97 -6.99 -21.24
C ALA A 654 -21.17 -7.72 -20.14
N SER A 655 -19.85 -7.53 -20.10
CA SER A 655 -18.98 -8.11 -19.07
C SER A 655 -19.30 -7.56 -17.68
N ILE A 656 -19.58 -6.26 -17.57
CA ILE A 656 -19.97 -5.62 -16.31
C ILE A 656 -21.37 -6.09 -15.86
N VAL A 657 -22.33 -6.27 -16.77
CA VAL A 657 -23.63 -6.89 -16.45
C VAL A 657 -23.42 -8.30 -15.92
N GLY A 658 -22.54 -9.09 -16.54
CA GLY A 658 -22.18 -10.42 -16.06
C GLY A 658 -21.58 -10.41 -14.65
N ALA A 659 -20.62 -9.51 -14.39
CA ALA A 659 -20.04 -9.33 -13.06
C ALA A 659 -21.11 -8.96 -12.00
N GLY A 660 -22.00 -8.01 -12.33
CA GLY A 660 -23.12 -7.62 -11.48
C GLY A 660 -24.08 -8.79 -11.22
N PHE A 661 -24.41 -9.58 -12.24
CA PHE A 661 -25.29 -10.74 -12.12
C PHE A 661 -24.75 -11.76 -11.13
N VAL A 662 -23.48 -12.15 -11.27
CA VAL A 662 -22.88 -13.15 -10.39
C VAL A 662 -22.71 -12.61 -8.96
N CYS A 663 -22.42 -11.32 -8.79
CA CYS A 663 -22.42 -10.66 -7.48
C CYS A 663 -23.82 -10.69 -6.83
N GLY A 664 -24.87 -10.36 -7.59
CA GLY A 664 -26.26 -10.31 -7.13
C GLY A 664 -26.83 -11.67 -6.70
N LEU A 665 -26.26 -12.78 -7.17
CA LEU A 665 -26.59 -14.12 -6.66
C LEU A 665 -26.11 -14.35 -5.22
N GLY A 666 -25.04 -13.67 -4.78
CA GLY A 666 -24.32 -13.95 -3.54
C GLY A 666 -25.13 -13.65 -2.27
N PHE A 667 -25.55 -12.40 -2.10
CA PHE A 667 -26.25 -11.95 -0.89
C PHE A 667 -27.57 -12.72 -0.61
N PRO A 668 -28.51 -12.86 -1.56
CA PRO A 668 -29.75 -13.60 -1.31
C PRO A 668 -29.50 -15.08 -1.01
N SER A 669 -28.53 -15.71 -1.68
CA SER A 669 -28.16 -17.11 -1.44
C SER A 669 -27.56 -17.32 -0.05
N ALA A 670 -26.68 -16.42 0.40
CA ALA A 670 -26.11 -16.48 1.73
C ALA A 670 -27.16 -16.22 2.83
N LEU A 671 -28.09 -15.28 2.61
CA LEU A 671 -29.18 -15.05 3.56
C LEU A 671 -30.13 -16.24 3.66
N ALA A 672 -30.46 -16.86 2.53
CA ALA A 672 -31.27 -18.08 2.49
C ALA A 672 -30.59 -19.24 3.22
N LEU A 673 -29.25 -19.35 3.17
CA LEU A 673 -28.48 -20.35 3.91
C LEU A 673 -28.53 -20.14 5.43
N LEU A 674 -28.45 -18.89 5.88
CA LEU A 674 -28.40 -18.56 7.32
C LEU A 674 -29.79 -18.42 7.96
N GLY A 675 -30.84 -18.28 7.17
CA GLY A 675 -32.21 -17.99 7.62
C GLY A 675 -32.55 -16.50 7.53
N THR A 676 -33.81 -16.21 7.19
CA THR A 676 -34.30 -14.88 6.82
C THR A 676 -34.58 -13.98 8.03
N SER A 677 -33.53 -13.58 8.76
CA SER A 677 -33.61 -12.57 9.83
C SER A 677 -32.98 -11.25 9.39
N THR A 678 -33.52 -10.13 9.88
CA THR A 678 -32.98 -8.78 9.65
C THR A 678 -31.54 -8.63 10.13
N GLU A 679 -31.20 -9.20 11.28
CA GLU A 679 -29.85 -9.14 11.84
C GLU A 679 -28.81 -9.79 10.92
N LYS A 680 -29.12 -10.99 10.40
CA LYS A 680 -28.26 -11.71 9.44
C LYS A 680 -28.17 -10.98 8.10
N ALA A 681 -29.29 -10.43 7.60
CA ALA A 681 -29.29 -9.64 6.36
C ALA A 681 -28.36 -8.42 6.47
N GLY A 682 -28.48 -7.66 7.56
CA GLY A 682 -27.60 -6.52 7.83
C GLY A 682 -26.13 -6.94 7.98
N ALA A 683 -25.83 -8.06 8.65
CA ALA A 683 -24.46 -8.55 8.78
C ALA A 683 -23.82 -8.94 7.43
N LEU A 684 -24.58 -9.60 6.55
CA LEU A 684 -24.11 -10.01 5.23
C LEU A 684 -23.85 -8.81 4.32
N LEU A 685 -24.73 -7.79 4.34
CA LEU A 685 -24.56 -6.55 3.56
C LEU A 685 -23.38 -5.72 4.05
N VAL A 686 -23.14 -5.67 5.36
CA VAL A 686 -21.93 -5.07 5.92
C VAL A 686 -20.69 -5.81 5.41
N ALA A 687 -20.71 -7.15 5.44
CA ALA A 687 -19.58 -7.96 4.96
C ALA A 687 -19.30 -7.73 3.46
N GLU A 688 -20.34 -7.63 2.62
CA GLU A 688 -20.24 -7.32 1.19
C GLU A 688 -19.61 -5.95 0.95
N ASN A 689 -20.13 -4.90 1.59
CA ASN A 689 -19.64 -3.52 1.43
C ASN A 689 -18.25 -3.31 2.03
N MET A 690 -17.94 -3.91 3.19
CA MET A 690 -16.59 -3.84 3.78
C MET A 690 -15.57 -4.63 2.93
N GLY A 691 -15.98 -5.77 2.37
CA GLY A 691 -15.17 -6.52 1.42
C GLY A 691 -14.85 -5.68 0.18
N ALA A 692 -15.87 -5.04 -0.40
CA ALA A 692 -15.71 -4.15 -1.54
C ALA A 692 -14.85 -2.91 -1.20
N ALA A 693 -15.05 -2.28 -0.04
CA ALA A 693 -14.26 -1.14 0.42
C ALA A 693 -12.76 -1.50 0.57
N LEU A 694 -12.48 -2.67 1.16
CA LEU A 694 -11.12 -3.18 1.30
C LEU A 694 -10.49 -3.50 -0.06
N ALA A 695 -11.25 -4.11 -0.97
CA ALA A 695 -10.81 -4.38 -2.34
C ALA A 695 -10.51 -3.09 -3.11
N ALA A 696 -11.38 -2.07 -3.05
CA ALA A 696 -11.14 -0.79 -3.70
C ALA A 696 -9.84 -0.12 -3.19
N ALA A 697 -9.59 -0.16 -1.88
CA ALA A 697 -8.33 0.33 -1.31
C ALA A 697 -7.14 -0.48 -1.80
N LEU A 698 -7.12 -1.80 -1.60
CA LEU A 698 -5.95 -2.64 -1.87
C LEU A 698 -5.69 -2.83 -3.36
N ILE A 699 -6.73 -3.06 -4.15
CA ILE A 699 -6.60 -3.39 -5.57
C ILE A 699 -6.40 -2.12 -6.41
N GLY A 700 -7.23 -1.10 -6.16
CA GLY A 700 -7.18 0.15 -6.93
C GLY A 700 -5.89 0.95 -6.70
N SER A 701 -5.40 1.02 -5.46
CA SER A 701 -4.22 1.84 -5.13
C SER A 701 -2.89 1.08 -5.16
N ILE A 702 -2.88 -0.24 -4.93
CA ILE A 702 -1.65 -1.02 -4.73
C ILE A 702 -1.53 -2.14 -5.76
N ALA A 703 -2.49 -3.07 -5.83
CA ALA A 703 -2.32 -4.29 -6.61
C ALA A 703 -2.22 -3.99 -8.11
N LEU A 704 -3.09 -3.13 -8.65
CA LEU A 704 -3.12 -2.86 -10.08
C LEU A 704 -1.86 -2.11 -10.57
N PRO A 705 -1.42 -0.99 -9.94
CA PRO A 705 -0.16 -0.35 -10.32
C PRO A 705 1.07 -1.25 -10.14
N ALA A 706 1.14 -2.02 -9.03
CA ALA A 706 2.35 -2.75 -8.68
C ALA A 706 2.48 -4.10 -9.38
N LEU A 707 1.40 -4.88 -9.42
CA LEU A 707 1.37 -6.26 -9.93
C LEU A 707 0.94 -6.34 -11.39
N GLY A 708 0.22 -5.33 -11.88
CA GLY A 708 -0.45 -5.37 -13.16
C GLY A 708 -1.82 -6.05 -13.09
N ARG A 709 -2.56 -5.99 -14.19
CA ARG A 709 -3.95 -6.48 -14.31
C ARG A 709 -4.02 -8.00 -14.16
N GLN A 710 -3.21 -8.77 -14.89
CA GLN A 710 -3.24 -10.23 -14.84
C GLN A 710 -2.98 -10.77 -13.42
N ALA A 711 -1.90 -10.33 -12.77
CA ALA A 711 -1.54 -10.80 -11.43
C ALA A 711 -2.58 -10.39 -10.38
N THR A 712 -3.23 -9.23 -10.54
CA THR A 712 -4.33 -8.79 -9.68
C THR A 712 -5.54 -9.71 -9.79
N LEU A 713 -5.92 -10.10 -11.00
CA LEU A 713 -7.04 -11.04 -11.23
C LEU A 713 -6.72 -12.45 -10.72
N LEU A 714 -5.47 -12.91 -10.84
CA LEU A 714 -5.03 -14.18 -10.24
C LEU A 714 -5.03 -14.14 -8.71
N LEU A 715 -4.67 -12.99 -8.12
CA LEU A 715 -4.78 -12.78 -6.68
C LEU A 715 -6.24 -12.80 -6.22
N LEU A 716 -7.16 -12.20 -6.98
CA LEU A 716 -8.61 -12.31 -6.76
C LEU A 716 -9.08 -13.76 -6.85
N ALA A 717 -8.65 -14.52 -7.86
CA ALA A 717 -8.96 -15.94 -7.98
C ALA A 717 -8.51 -16.71 -6.72
N ALA A 718 -7.32 -16.42 -6.21
CA ALA A 718 -6.83 -17.02 -4.96
C ALA A 718 -7.69 -16.65 -3.74
N THR A 719 -8.24 -15.43 -3.65
CA THR A 719 -9.14 -15.06 -2.55
C THR A 719 -10.49 -15.78 -2.61
N LEU A 720 -11.00 -16.03 -3.82
CA LEU A 720 -12.26 -16.74 -4.07
C LEU A 720 -12.18 -18.25 -3.75
N CYS A 721 -10.99 -18.85 -3.80
CA CYS A 721 -10.78 -20.25 -3.41
C CYS A 721 -11.17 -20.51 -1.95
N TRP A 722 -11.00 -19.53 -1.06
CA TRP A 722 -11.27 -19.72 0.38
C TRP A 722 -12.73 -20.03 0.73
N PRO A 723 -13.73 -19.19 0.38
CA PRO A 723 -15.12 -19.49 0.66
C PRO A 723 -15.60 -20.77 -0.07
N LEU A 724 -15.03 -21.11 -1.23
CA LEU A 724 -15.27 -22.40 -1.91
C LEU A 724 -14.74 -23.59 -1.11
N LEU A 725 -13.54 -23.49 -0.52
CA LEU A 725 -13.01 -24.52 0.38
C LEU A 725 -13.87 -24.67 1.63
N LEU A 726 -14.38 -23.57 2.20
CA LEU A 726 -15.33 -23.60 3.31
C LEU A 726 -16.64 -24.30 2.93
N LEU A 727 -17.13 -24.06 1.73
CA LEU A 727 -18.31 -24.72 1.18
C LEU A 727 -18.09 -26.24 1.13
N VAL A 728 -16.96 -26.69 0.57
CA VAL A 728 -16.61 -28.12 0.49
C VAL A 728 -16.44 -28.74 1.88
N HIS A 729 -15.74 -28.06 2.79
CA HIS A 729 -15.52 -28.56 4.15
C HIS A 729 -16.83 -28.69 4.94
N SER A 730 -17.77 -27.77 4.73
CA SER A 730 -19.10 -27.82 5.35
C SER A 730 -19.97 -29.00 4.84
N LEU A 731 -19.55 -29.73 3.81
CA LEU A 731 -20.21 -30.96 3.33
C LEU A 731 -19.65 -32.24 3.97
N ARG A 732 -18.44 -32.20 4.55
CA ARG A 732 -17.66 -33.41 4.85
C ARG A 732 -17.60 -33.85 6.31
N THR A 733 -18.01 -33.06 7.31
CA THR A 733 -17.81 -33.46 8.72
C THR A 733 -18.91 -33.04 9.71
N PRO A 734 -19.53 -33.99 10.43
CA PRO A 734 -20.07 -33.76 11.77
C PRO A 734 -18.98 -34.10 12.80
N SER A 735 -18.20 -33.10 13.24
CA SER A 735 -17.23 -33.31 14.34
C SER A 735 -17.89 -32.95 15.69
N PRO A 736 -17.67 -33.73 16.77
CA PRO A 736 -18.17 -33.38 18.10
C PRO A 736 -17.45 -32.14 18.64
N CYS A 737 -18.25 -31.29 19.30
CA CYS A 737 -17.88 -29.97 19.75
C CYS A 737 -16.91 -30.01 20.95
N ARG A 738 -15.81 -29.27 20.88
CA ARG A 738 -15.10 -28.76 22.06
C ARG A 738 -15.24 -27.26 22.05
N SER A 739 -16.17 -26.72 22.84
CA SER A 739 -16.31 -25.28 23.05
C SER A 739 -14.93 -24.71 23.42
N PRO A 740 -14.32 -23.86 22.58
CA PRO A 740 -13.37 -22.90 23.11
C PRO A 740 -14.14 -22.00 24.09
N GLY A 741 -13.46 -21.23 24.94
CA GLY A 741 -14.13 -20.11 25.63
C GLY A 741 -14.78 -19.13 24.63
N ASN A 742 -15.26 -17.98 25.11
CA ASN A 742 -16.00 -17.00 24.29
C ASN A 742 -15.45 -16.87 22.84
N PRO A 743 -16.24 -17.26 21.81
CA PRO A 743 -15.79 -17.45 20.43
C PRO A 743 -15.29 -16.15 19.77
N GLN A 744 -15.78 -14.99 20.23
CA GLN A 744 -15.36 -13.69 19.72
C GLN A 744 -13.88 -13.41 20.03
N PHE A 745 -13.42 -13.75 21.24
CA PHE A 745 -12.02 -13.58 21.62
C PHE A 745 -11.10 -14.58 20.89
N ALA A 746 -11.61 -15.78 20.58
CA ALA A 746 -10.86 -16.73 19.78
C ALA A 746 -10.65 -16.20 18.36
N LEU A 747 -11.70 -15.75 17.67
CA LEU A 747 -11.62 -15.18 16.32
C LEU A 747 -10.66 -13.99 16.26
N LEU A 748 -10.79 -13.04 17.20
CA LEU A 748 -9.90 -11.88 17.28
C LEU A 748 -8.43 -12.29 17.45
N GLY A 749 -8.16 -13.33 18.25
CA GLY A 749 -6.83 -13.91 18.40
C GLY A 749 -6.26 -14.50 17.11
N TYR A 750 -7.09 -15.20 16.31
CA TYR A 750 -6.66 -15.74 15.02
C TYR A 750 -6.40 -14.64 13.99
N LEU A 751 -7.29 -13.64 13.90
CA LEU A 751 -7.16 -12.51 12.97
C LEU A 751 -5.93 -11.65 13.29
N SER A 752 -5.72 -11.32 14.56
CA SER A 752 -4.52 -10.58 14.99
C SER A 752 -3.23 -11.34 14.72
N THR A 753 -3.21 -12.66 14.97
CA THR A 753 -2.05 -13.51 14.65
C THR A 753 -1.79 -13.55 13.14
N ALA A 754 -2.85 -13.68 12.33
CA ALA A 754 -2.72 -13.71 10.89
C ALA A 754 -2.22 -12.38 10.34
N GLY A 755 -2.80 -11.25 10.77
CA GLY A 755 -2.35 -9.91 10.40
C GLY A 755 -0.90 -9.66 10.79
N PHE A 756 -0.48 -10.10 11.98
CA PHE A 756 0.90 -10.03 12.41
C PHE A 756 1.84 -10.83 11.50
N LEU A 757 1.52 -12.10 11.21
CA LEU A 757 2.35 -12.93 10.34
C LEU A 757 2.45 -12.39 8.92
N VAL A 758 1.34 -11.87 8.39
CA VAL A 758 1.30 -11.19 7.08
C VAL A 758 2.24 -9.98 7.09
N LEU A 759 2.17 -9.13 8.12
CA LEU A 759 3.08 -7.99 8.26
C LEU A 759 4.55 -8.41 8.30
N VAL A 760 4.88 -9.48 9.06
CA VAL A 760 6.24 -10.03 9.10
C VAL A 760 6.71 -10.50 7.72
N LEU A 761 5.88 -11.26 7.00
CA LEU A 761 6.22 -11.79 5.68
C LEU A 761 6.41 -10.68 4.64
N LEU A 762 5.48 -9.71 4.61
CA LEU A 762 5.55 -8.56 3.70
C LEU A 762 6.79 -7.71 3.99
N SER A 763 7.03 -7.38 5.26
CA SER A 763 8.19 -6.58 5.65
C SER A 763 9.50 -7.32 5.35
N SER A 764 9.59 -8.62 5.60
CA SER A 764 10.82 -9.39 5.41
C SER A 764 11.17 -9.64 3.95
N SER A 765 10.16 -9.92 3.12
CA SER A 765 10.36 -10.06 1.67
C SER A 765 10.83 -8.76 1.02
N THR A 766 10.22 -7.64 1.39
CA THR A 766 10.61 -6.32 0.86
C THR A 766 12.00 -5.91 1.30
N GLU A 767 12.37 -6.19 2.56
CA GLU A 767 13.71 -5.91 3.09
C GLU A 767 14.80 -6.73 2.39
N GLN A 768 14.57 -8.02 2.19
CA GLN A 768 15.51 -8.89 1.50
C GLN A 768 15.73 -8.46 0.04
N ARG A 769 14.68 -7.94 -0.60
CA ARG A 769 14.77 -7.43 -1.97
C ARG A 769 15.43 -6.05 -2.03
N LEU A 770 15.12 -5.16 -1.09
CA LEU A 770 15.80 -3.87 -0.95
C LEU A 770 17.30 -4.10 -0.78
N HIS A 771 17.72 -5.07 0.05
CA HIS A 771 19.13 -5.45 0.19
C HIS A 771 19.78 -5.94 -1.12
N ARG A 772 19.02 -6.58 -2.03
CA ARG A 772 19.54 -7.01 -3.35
C ARG A 772 19.58 -5.88 -4.37
N LEU A 773 18.71 -4.88 -4.24
CA LEU A 773 18.50 -3.78 -5.19
C LEU A 773 19.19 -2.48 -4.78
N GLU A 774 19.59 -2.37 -3.51
CA GLU A 774 20.37 -1.27 -3.00
C GLU A 774 21.65 -1.09 -3.85
N PRO A 775 21.92 0.13 -4.35
CA PRO A 775 22.99 0.35 -5.32
C PRO A 775 24.34 -0.12 -4.79
N ARG A 776 25.08 -0.79 -5.69
CA ARG A 776 26.54 -0.97 -5.62
C ARG A 776 27.15 0.44 -5.48
N LEU A 777 27.72 0.75 -4.32
CA LEU A 777 28.37 2.03 -3.94
C LEU A 777 27.79 3.32 -4.55
N THR A 778 27.10 4.13 -3.73
CA THR A 778 26.64 5.45 -4.22
C THR A 778 27.79 6.43 -4.34
N LEU A 779 27.73 7.31 -5.36
CA LEU A 779 28.76 8.31 -5.59
C LEU A 779 28.91 9.29 -4.42
N THR A 780 27.84 9.52 -3.65
CA THR A 780 27.85 10.26 -2.39
C THR A 780 28.65 9.58 -1.29
N GLU A 781 28.56 8.25 -1.16
CA GLU A 781 29.36 7.48 -0.20
C GLU A 781 30.84 7.49 -0.59
N VAL A 782 31.12 7.38 -1.89
CA VAL A 782 32.48 7.47 -2.42
C VAL A 782 33.05 8.88 -2.22
N GLN A 783 32.26 9.93 -2.48
CA GLN A 783 32.65 11.31 -2.25
C GLN A 783 32.87 11.64 -0.78
N ALA A 784 32.06 11.08 0.13
CA ALA A 784 32.25 11.23 1.58
C ALA A 784 33.60 10.64 2.05
N LEU A 785 34.12 9.66 1.31
CA LEU A 785 35.42 9.03 1.56
C LEU A 785 36.54 9.57 0.66
N ALA A 786 36.23 10.38 -0.36
CA ALA A 786 37.20 10.98 -1.26
C ALA A 786 37.82 12.24 -0.65
N ARG A 787 39.09 12.51 -0.95
CA ARG A 787 39.74 13.77 -0.58
C ARG A 787 39.60 14.79 -1.71
N GLN A 788 39.67 16.07 -1.37
CA GLN A 788 39.59 17.16 -2.35
C GLN A 788 40.68 17.01 -3.43
N GLY A 789 40.28 17.07 -4.70
CA GLY A 789 41.18 16.98 -5.85
C GLY A 789 41.46 15.57 -6.38
N GLU A 790 40.90 14.52 -5.77
CA GLU A 790 41.03 13.14 -6.27
C GLU A 790 40.08 12.89 -7.47
N ARG A 791 40.60 12.24 -8.52
CA ARG A 791 39.82 11.78 -9.67
C ARG A 791 39.28 10.37 -9.40
N LEU A 792 38.01 10.15 -9.69
CA LEU A 792 37.33 8.88 -9.47
C LEU A 792 37.26 8.06 -10.76
N GLU A 793 37.65 6.79 -10.70
CA GLU A 793 37.47 5.83 -11.78
C GLU A 793 36.77 4.56 -11.27
N ALA A 794 35.91 3.97 -12.10
CA ALA A 794 35.15 2.79 -11.73
C ALA A 794 36.04 1.53 -11.77
N HIS A 795 35.94 0.68 -10.75
CA HIS A 795 36.73 -0.55 -10.62
C HIS A 795 35.83 -1.75 -10.30
N PRO A 796 36.15 -3.00 -10.73
CA PRO A 796 35.36 -4.17 -10.37
C PRO A 796 35.30 -4.37 -8.85
N GLY A 797 34.13 -4.18 -8.23
CA GLY A 797 33.95 -4.26 -6.77
C GLY A 797 33.90 -2.90 -6.03
N GLY A 798 34.08 -1.77 -6.74
CA GLY A 798 34.00 -0.43 -6.15
C GLY A 798 34.58 0.70 -7.00
N PHE A 799 35.31 1.63 -6.38
CA PHE A 799 35.89 2.81 -7.04
C PHE A 799 37.37 2.96 -6.72
N GLU A 800 38.16 3.39 -7.69
CA GLU A 800 39.54 3.81 -7.49
C GLU A 800 39.63 5.33 -7.46
N LEU A 801 40.42 5.85 -6.54
CA LEU A 801 40.68 7.27 -6.32
C LEU A 801 42.12 7.54 -6.73
N TYR A 802 42.31 8.41 -7.71
CA TYR A 802 43.60 8.82 -8.23
C TYR A 802 43.95 10.23 -7.74
N ALA A 803 45.16 10.42 -7.26
CA ALA A 803 45.68 11.73 -6.90
C ALA A 803 45.88 12.61 -8.16
N PRO A 804 46.02 13.94 -8.01
CA PRO A 804 46.24 14.85 -9.15
C PRO A 804 47.47 14.51 -10.01
N ASP A 805 48.43 13.79 -9.45
CA ASP A 805 49.65 13.31 -10.12
C ASP A 805 49.44 12.00 -10.91
N GLY A 806 48.21 11.48 -10.96
CA GLY A 806 47.84 10.26 -11.68
C GLY A 806 48.17 8.96 -10.95
N ARG A 807 48.63 9.00 -9.69
CA ARG A 807 48.88 7.78 -8.90
C ARG A 807 47.61 7.30 -8.18
N LEU A 808 47.44 5.98 -8.08
CA LEU A 808 46.36 5.41 -7.28
C LEU A 808 46.55 5.79 -5.80
N ALA A 809 45.63 6.61 -5.27
CA ALA A 809 45.64 7.09 -3.90
C ALA A 809 44.92 6.11 -2.96
N ALA A 810 43.77 5.59 -3.37
CA ALA A 810 43.00 4.61 -2.60
C ALA A 810 41.96 3.87 -3.46
N THR A 811 41.47 2.75 -2.96
CA THR A 811 40.32 2.01 -3.48
C THR A 811 39.21 2.03 -2.43
N VAL A 812 38.00 2.39 -2.85
CA VAL A 812 36.78 2.37 -2.04
C VAL A 812 36.00 1.11 -2.39
N LEU A 813 35.84 0.21 -1.41
CA LEU A 813 35.15 -1.08 -1.58
C LEU A 813 33.99 -1.20 -0.60
N ALA A 814 32.94 -1.91 -1.01
CA ALA A 814 31.78 -2.19 -0.18
C ALA A 814 31.62 -3.68 0.13
N SER A 815 31.27 -4.02 1.37
CA SER A 815 31.09 -5.41 1.80
C SER A 815 29.93 -6.12 1.08
N THR A 816 28.95 -5.39 0.54
CA THR A 816 27.82 -5.93 -0.25
C THR A 816 28.24 -6.60 -1.55
N GLU A 817 29.40 -6.24 -2.08
CA GLU A 817 29.89 -6.77 -3.36
C GLU A 817 30.65 -8.09 -3.20
N HIS A 818 30.90 -8.51 -1.95
CA HIS A 818 31.74 -9.66 -1.62
C HIS A 818 31.11 -10.58 -0.55
N PRO A 819 30.04 -11.34 -0.87
CA PRO A 819 29.43 -12.31 0.04
C PRO A 819 30.33 -13.55 0.26
N PRO A 820 30.20 -14.26 1.41
CA PRO A 820 29.26 -14.03 2.52
C PRO A 820 29.79 -13.03 3.56
N GLN A 821 28.93 -12.15 4.06
CA GLN A 821 29.30 -11.16 5.07
C GLN A 821 29.40 -11.78 6.49
N PRO A 822 30.39 -11.36 7.30
CA PRO A 822 30.40 -11.60 8.73
C PRO A 822 29.15 -11.02 9.42
N GLN A 823 28.64 -11.71 10.43
CA GLN A 823 27.37 -11.37 11.10
C GLN A 823 27.62 -10.90 12.53
N GLY A 824 27.02 -9.75 12.86
CA GLY A 824 26.99 -9.21 14.22
C GLY A 824 25.96 -9.90 15.10
N TYR A 825 25.81 -9.39 16.32
CA TYR A 825 24.83 -9.89 17.29
C TYR A 825 23.38 -9.61 16.86
N GLY A 826 23.14 -8.46 16.21
CA GLY A 826 21.85 -8.03 15.66
C GLY A 826 21.58 -8.47 14.21
N GLY A 827 22.60 -8.92 13.47
CA GLY A 827 22.50 -9.34 12.06
C GLY A 827 23.66 -8.86 11.19
N GLU A 828 23.44 -8.76 9.87
CA GLU A 828 24.47 -8.35 8.90
C GLU A 828 24.95 -6.91 9.10
N LEU A 829 26.25 -6.69 8.86
CA LEU A 829 26.92 -5.39 8.93
C LEU A 829 27.42 -5.00 7.54
N THR A 830 26.83 -3.96 6.96
CA THR A 830 27.27 -3.41 5.68
C THR A 830 28.26 -2.28 5.91
N VAL A 831 29.45 -2.41 5.34
CA VAL A 831 30.57 -1.48 5.54
C VAL A 831 31.15 -1.08 4.20
N VAL A 832 31.43 0.20 4.04
CA VAL A 832 32.17 0.78 2.93
C VAL A 832 33.51 1.28 3.47
N ALA A 833 34.62 0.88 2.87
CA ALA A 833 35.95 1.22 3.36
C ALA A 833 36.81 1.87 2.27
N ARG A 834 37.56 2.91 2.65
CA ARG A 834 38.66 3.50 1.88
C ARG A 834 39.96 2.80 2.28
N ILE A 835 40.60 2.17 1.32
CA ILE A 835 41.82 1.37 1.54
C ILE A 835 42.91 1.87 0.60
N ASN A 836 44.09 2.14 1.13
CA ASN A 836 45.21 2.57 0.29
C ASN A 836 45.87 1.39 -0.45
N PRO A 837 46.75 1.64 -1.45
CA PRO A 837 47.42 0.56 -2.20
C PRO A 837 48.27 -0.39 -1.35
N ARG A 838 48.59 -0.03 -0.09
CA ARG A 838 49.31 -0.89 0.86
C ARG A 838 48.38 -1.79 1.68
N GLY A 839 47.07 -1.73 1.46
CA GLY A 839 46.08 -2.53 2.18
C GLY A 839 45.71 -1.98 3.55
N VAL A 840 46.05 -0.72 3.84
CA VAL A 840 45.69 -0.06 5.11
C VAL A 840 44.32 0.59 4.98
N VAL A 841 43.44 0.31 5.94
CA VAL A 841 42.11 0.94 6.04
C VAL A 841 42.28 2.37 6.54
N GLU A 842 42.15 3.36 5.65
CA GLU A 842 42.30 4.78 6.01
C GLU A 842 41.03 5.31 6.70
N ASP A 843 39.87 4.96 6.15
CA ASP A 843 38.58 5.31 6.74
C ASP A 843 37.48 4.31 6.31
N PHE A 844 36.35 4.31 7.00
CA PHE A 844 35.21 3.48 6.65
C PHE A 844 33.90 4.06 7.20
N LEU A 845 32.81 3.71 6.52
CA LEU A 845 31.44 4.04 6.88
C LEU A 845 30.65 2.75 7.08
N VAL A 846 30.00 2.60 8.24
CA VAL A 846 29.04 1.52 8.44
C VAL A 846 27.70 1.98 7.88
N ARG A 847 27.41 1.55 6.66
CA ARG A 847 26.22 1.90 5.88
C ARG A 847 24.94 1.37 6.53
N ARG A 848 25.00 0.15 7.07
CA ARG A 848 23.81 -0.50 7.66
C ARG A 848 24.21 -1.47 8.76
N HIS A 849 23.45 -1.45 9.86
CA HIS A 849 23.51 -2.45 10.93
C HIS A 849 22.12 -2.69 11.53
N LEU A 850 21.92 -3.86 12.11
CA LEU A 850 20.70 -4.20 12.88
C LEU A 850 20.94 -4.20 14.40
N GLU A 851 22.10 -3.73 14.83
CA GLU A 851 22.41 -3.55 16.25
C GLU A 851 21.54 -2.45 16.88
N THR A 852 21.19 -2.62 18.16
CA THR A 852 20.44 -1.62 18.91
C THR A 852 21.26 -0.32 19.03
N PRO A 853 20.69 0.89 18.80
CA PRO A 853 21.44 2.14 18.78
C PRO A 853 22.29 2.40 20.03
N SER A 854 21.77 2.10 21.21
CA SER A 854 22.50 2.20 22.49
C SER A 854 23.75 1.32 22.52
N PHE A 855 23.66 0.10 21.96
CA PHE A 855 24.78 -0.83 21.84
C PHE A 855 25.78 -0.36 20.79
N TRP A 856 25.31 0.10 19.63
CA TRP A 856 26.17 0.56 18.54
C TRP A 856 26.97 1.82 18.90
N ALA A 857 26.37 2.74 19.66
CA ALA A 857 27.03 3.94 20.17
C ALA A 857 28.32 3.63 20.96
N ARG A 858 28.40 2.43 21.57
CA ARG A 858 29.60 1.97 22.29
C ARG A 858 30.65 1.33 21.39
N VAL A 859 30.23 0.74 20.28
CA VAL A 859 31.14 0.16 19.28
C VAL A 859 31.88 1.28 18.55
N LEU A 860 31.25 2.44 18.34
CA LEU A 860 31.81 3.57 17.58
C LEU A 860 33.20 4.04 18.07
N PRO A 861 33.43 4.34 19.37
CA PRO A 861 34.76 4.74 19.84
C PRO A 861 35.84 3.67 19.63
N TRP A 862 35.50 2.39 19.85
CA TRP A 862 36.41 1.28 19.61
C TRP A 862 36.66 1.08 18.11
N ALA A 863 35.64 1.23 17.26
CA ALA A 863 35.74 1.08 15.82
C ALA A 863 36.74 2.08 15.21
N ALA A 864 36.89 3.27 15.81
CA ALA A 864 37.91 4.24 15.41
C ALA A 864 39.35 3.68 15.49
N THR A 865 39.62 2.72 16.38
CA THR A 865 40.94 2.06 16.51
C THR A 865 41.28 1.15 15.33
N LEU A 866 40.30 0.77 14.50
CA LEU A 866 40.50 -0.06 13.32
C LEU A 866 41.13 0.74 12.17
N ARG A 867 40.98 2.08 12.17
CA ARG A 867 41.59 2.98 11.18
C ARG A 867 43.12 2.93 11.30
N GLY A 868 43.81 3.00 10.16
CA GLY A 868 45.27 2.96 10.09
C GLY A 868 45.90 1.56 10.18
N ASN A 869 45.09 0.50 10.21
CA ASN A 869 45.58 -0.88 10.24
C ASN A 869 45.43 -1.57 8.88
N ASP A 870 46.37 -2.47 8.56
CA ASP A 870 46.28 -3.39 7.44
C ASP A 870 45.55 -4.69 7.82
N ALA A 871 45.37 -5.61 6.88
CA ALA A 871 44.69 -6.89 7.13
C ALA A 871 45.32 -7.71 8.29
N VAL A 872 46.63 -7.61 8.49
CA VAL A 872 47.34 -8.34 9.56
C VAL A 872 47.15 -7.66 10.91
N GLY A 873 47.28 -6.33 10.96
CA GLY A 873 47.06 -5.50 12.14
C GLY A 873 45.63 -5.63 12.66
N LEU A 874 44.65 -5.62 11.76
CA LEU A 874 43.24 -5.86 12.11
C LEU A 874 43.04 -7.21 12.83
N GLY A 875 43.77 -8.25 12.44
CA GLY A 875 43.71 -9.57 13.09
C GLY A 875 44.30 -9.61 14.52
N LYS A 876 45.05 -8.58 14.93
CA LYS A 876 45.68 -8.48 16.26
C LYS A 876 44.91 -7.60 17.24
N ILE A 877 43.92 -6.85 16.76
CA ILE A 877 43.11 -5.97 17.61
C ILE A 877 42.09 -6.83 18.37
N ASP A 878 42.16 -6.77 19.69
CA ASP A 878 41.20 -7.47 20.54
C ASP A 878 39.78 -6.91 20.35
N ALA A 879 38.83 -7.83 20.26
CA ALA A 879 37.42 -7.47 20.16
C ALA A 879 36.92 -6.81 21.45
N LEU A 880 36.08 -5.78 21.31
CA LEU A 880 35.50 -5.06 22.44
C LEU A 880 34.74 -6.02 23.38
N SER A 881 35.13 -6.03 24.66
CA SER A 881 34.47 -6.86 25.67
C SER A 881 32.98 -6.51 25.76
N GLY A 882 32.14 -7.49 25.50
CA GLY A 882 30.68 -7.33 25.48
C GLY A 882 30.04 -6.92 24.17
N ALA A 883 30.83 -6.49 23.20
CA ALA A 883 30.39 -6.40 21.81
C ALA A 883 31.14 -7.38 20.92
N THR A 884 31.71 -8.44 21.51
CA THR A 884 32.67 -9.35 20.87
C THR A 884 32.17 -9.88 19.52
N VAL A 885 30.89 -10.24 19.39
CA VAL A 885 30.33 -10.77 18.14
C VAL A 885 30.33 -9.69 17.04
N SER A 886 29.73 -8.53 17.31
CA SER A 886 29.63 -7.41 16.35
C SER A 886 30.98 -6.78 16.05
N ALA A 887 31.86 -6.67 17.06
CA ALA A 887 33.22 -6.20 16.94
C ALA A 887 34.05 -7.13 16.03
N THR A 888 34.02 -8.44 16.29
CA THR A 888 34.73 -9.42 15.45
C THR A 888 34.18 -9.42 14.02
N ALA A 889 32.86 -9.26 13.85
CA ALA A 889 32.26 -9.16 12.52
C ALA A 889 32.74 -7.91 11.77
N LEU A 890 32.78 -6.74 12.41
CA LEU A 890 33.31 -5.52 11.80
C LEU A 890 34.79 -5.65 11.41
N THR A 891 35.63 -6.14 12.33
CA THR A 891 37.06 -6.36 12.09
C THR A 891 37.30 -7.32 10.93
N GLU A 892 36.57 -8.44 10.88
CA GLU A 892 36.69 -9.42 9.82
C GLU A 892 36.22 -8.88 8.46
N THR A 893 35.16 -8.05 8.44
CA THR A 893 34.69 -7.39 7.21
C THR A 893 35.76 -6.46 6.67
N LEU A 894 36.31 -5.57 7.50
CA LEU A 894 37.38 -4.66 7.10
C LEU A 894 38.65 -5.40 6.67
N ARG A 895 39.01 -6.49 7.36
CA ARG A 895 40.14 -7.34 7.01
C ARG A 895 39.99 -7.94 5.61
N ARG A 896 38.80 -8.42 5.26
CA ARG A 896 38.51 -8.94 3.91
C ARG A 896 38.58 -7.87 2.84
N LEU A 897 38.00 -6.70 3.09
CA LEU A 897 38.08 -5.58 2.15
C LEU A 897 39.54 -5.15 1.94
N ALA A 898 40.34 -5.07 3.01
CA ALA A 898 41.75 -4.75 2.95
C ALA A 898 42.55 -5.75 2.08
N MET A 899 42.31 -7.06 2.24
CA MET A 899 42.94 -8.10 1.42
C MET A 899 42.53 -8.00 -0.06
N LEU A 900 41.26 -7.67 -0.34
CA LEU A 900 40.74 -7.53 -1.70
C LEU A 900 41.35 -6.32 -2.44
N ALA A 901 41.62 -5.22 -1.73
CA ALA A 901 42.22 -4.02 -2.31
C ALA A 901 43.69 -4.22 -2.76
N THR A 902 44.43 -5.15 -2.14
CA THR A 902 45.89 -5.28 -2.37
C THR A 902 46.32 -6.14 -3.57
N ARG A 903 45.42 -6.89 -4.22
CA ARG A 903 45.63 -7.65 -5.49
C ARG A 903 47.00 -8.34 -5.72
N HIS A 904 47.75 -8.70 -4.69
CA HIS A 904 48.93 -9.57 -4.80
C HIS A 904 48.70 -10.86 -4.03
N GLU A 905 48.60 -11.96 -4.79
CA GLU A 905 48.95 -13.34 -4.43
C GLU A 905 48.61 -13.81 -3.01
N LEU A 906 47.54 -14.62 -2.87
CA LEU A 906 47.65 -16.07 -2.68
C LEU A 906 46.35 -16.66 -2.12
N ALA A 907 46.09 -17.88 -2.61
CA ALA A 907 45.32 -18.95 -2.02
C ALA A 907 43.88 -18.61 -1.61
N SER A 908 42.94 -19.38 -2.17
CA SER A 908 41.65 -19.68 -1.54
C SER A 908 41.82 -19.67 -0.02
N PRO A 909 40.99 -18.95 0.76
CA PRO A 909 41.14 -18.95 2.20
C PRO A 909 41.05 -20.41 2.67
N GLY A 910 42.20 -21.03 2.94
CA GLY A 910 42.27 -22.22 3.76
C GLY A 910 41.53 -21.86 5.04
N PRO A 911 40.73 -22.76 5.62
CA PRO A 911 39.84 -22.42 6.73
C PRO A 911 40.69 -21.85 7.87
N MET A 912 40.74 -20.52 7.95
CA MET A 912 41.46 -19.84 9.00
C MET A 912 40.68 -20.13 10.27
N THR A 913 41.32 -20.87 11.15
CA THR A 913 40.96 -21.07 12.55
C THR A 913 41.07 -19.73 13.26
N VAL A 914 40.03 -18.89 13.10
CA VAL A 914 39.76 -17.78 14.01
C VAL A 914 39.77 -18.38 15.42
N GLY A 915 40.52 -17.80 16.35
CA GLY A 915 40.50 -18.18 17.76
C GLY A 915 39.06 -18.28 18.26
N SER A 916 38.55 -19.49 18.31
CA SER A 916 37.12 -19.84 18.48
C SER A 916 36.72 -19.91 19.95
N THR A 917 37.61 -19.49 20.86
CA THR A 917 37.47 -19.74 22.30
C THR A 917 36.23 -19.10 22.93
N PRO A 918 35.74 -17.89 22.55
CA PRO A 918 34.57 -17.30 23.20
C PRO A 918 33.23 -17.81 22.62
N THR A 919 33.15 -18.08 21.32
CA THR A 919 31.91 -18.55 20.66
C THR A 919 31.65 -20.04 20.92
N LEU A 920 32.69 -20.86 20.90
CA LEU A 920 32.59 -22.29 21.23
C LEU A 920 32.18 -22.49 22.69
N SER A 921 32.78 -21.75 23.62
CA SER A 921 32.42 -21.84 25.06
C SER A 921 30.98 -21.41 25.34
N ARG A 922 30.48 -20.37 24.66
CA ARG A 922 29.07 -19.95 24.73
C ARG A 922 28.11 -21.00 24.17
N LEU A 923 28.43 -21.60 23.02
CA LEU A 923 27.63 -22.66 22.42
C LEU A 923 27.56 -23.90 23.34
N VAL A 924 28.70 -24.35 23.85
CA VAL A 924 28.77 -25.48 24.80
C VAL A 924 27.97 -25.19 26.05
N TYR A 925 28.10 -23.98 26.63
CA TYR A 925 27.33 -23.58 27.80
C TYR A 925 25.82 -23.58 27.51
N LEU A 926 25.39 -23.05 26.35
CA LEU A 926 23.97 -23.06 25.95
C LEU A 926 23.44 -24.50 25.86
N LEU A 927 24.18 -25.39 25.18
CA LEU A 927 23.78 -26.79 25.02
C LEU A 927 23.68 -27.50 26.37
N LEU A 928 24.70 -27.36 27.23
CA LEU A 928 24.67 -27.93 28.58
C LEU A 928 23.50 -27.37 29.40
N GLY A 929 23.30 -26.05 29.39
CA GLY A 929 22.19 -25.40 30.10
C GLY A 929 20.83 -25.90 29.64
N LEU A 930 20.63 -26.11 28.34
CA LEU A 930 19.40 -26.66 27.77
C LEU A 930 19.22 -28.13 28.13
N THR A 931 20.27 -28.95 28.07
CA THR A 931 20.24 -30.35 28.49
C THR A 931 19.87 -30.47 29.97
N PHE A 932 20.49 -29.67 30.84
CA PHE A 932 20.15 -29.62 32.26
C PHE A 932 18.70 -29.16 32.49
N ALA A 933 18.21 -28.17 31.75
CA ALA A 933 16.82 -27.74 31.86
C ALA A 933 15.85 -28.86 31.44
N VAL A 934 16.13 -29.61 30.37
CA VAL A 934 15.32 -30.77 29.97
C VAL A 934 15.34 -31.85 31.06
N ILE A 935 16.52 -32.22 31.57
CA ILE A 935 16.67 -33.22 32.64
C ILE A 935 15.88 -32.80 33.88
N LEU A 936 16.03 -31.56 34.34
CA LEU A 936 15.30 -31.06 35.52
C LEU A 936 13.78 -30.93 35.31
N THR A 937 13.33 -30.82 34.06
CA THR A 937 11.90 -30.83 33.73
C THR A 937 11.32 -32.24 33.80
N LEU A 938 12.13 -33.26 33.48
CA LEU A 938 11.76 -34.67 33.58
C LEU A 938 11.91 -35.21 35.02
N VAL A 939 12.92 -34.77 35.75
CA VAL A 939 13.26 -35.22 37.12
C VAL A 939 13.36 -34.00 38.06
N PRO A 940 12.24 -33.51 38.61
CA PRO A 940 12.18 -32.20 39.24
C PRO A 940 12.75 -32.22 40.67
N ARG A 941 13.99 -31.71 40.85
CA ARG A 941 14.60 -31.53 42.18
C ARG A 941 14.84 -30.07 42.56
N ARG A 942 14.53 -29.70 43.82
CA ARG A 942 14.63 -28.32 44.34
C ARG A 942 16.03 -27.71 44.30
N ARG A 943 17.00 -28.40 44.92
CA ARG A 943 18.37 -27.92 45.08
C ARG A 943 19.11 -27.73 43.75
N PRO A 944 19.18 -28.72 42.84
CA PRO A 944 19.90 -28.55 41.57
C PRO A 944 19.27 -27.48 40.68
N ARG A 945 17.93 -27.30 40.72
CA ARG A 945 17.28 -26.18 40.01
C ARG A 945 17.76 -24.81 40.51
N ARG A 946 17.86 -24.62 41.82
CA ARG A 946 18.37 -23.37 42.40
C ARG A 946 19.82 -23.11 42.02
N VAL A 947 20.66 -24.14 42.06
CA VAL A 947 22.07 -24.06 41.62
C VAL A 947 22.15 -23.65 40.16
N ILE A 948 21.32 -24.24 39.29
CA ILE A 948 21.28 -23.90 37.86
C ILE A 948 20.80 -22.46 37.63
N LEU A 949 19.81 -21.97 38.39
CA LEU A 949 19.38 -20.56 38.31
C LEU A 949 20.49 -19.59 38.74
N LEU A 950 21.22 -19.91 39.82
CA LEU A 950 22.37 -19.11 40.26
C LEU A 950 23.50 -19.12 39.22
N LEU A 951 23.81 -20.28 38.66
CA LEU A 951 24.83 -20.44 37.63
C LEU A 951 24.46 -19.68 36.35
N HIS A 952 23.19 -19.70 35.92
CA HIS A 952 22.73 -18.89 34.79
C HIS A 952 22.69 -17.40 35.09
N LEU A 953 22.39 -16.98 36.32
CA LEU A 953 22.47 -15.58 36.69
C LEU A 953 23.92 -15.07 36.66
N ALA A 954 24.83 -15.78 37.33
CA ALA A 954 26.23 -15.40 37.43
C ALA A 954 26.96 -15.59 36.09
N PHE A 955 27.07 -16.83 35.62
CA PHE A 955 27.89 -17.17 34.45
C PHE A 955 27.19 -16.85 33.14
N GLY A 956 25.93 -17.28 32.98
CA GLY A 956 25.15 -17.03 31.76
C GLY A 956 24.81 -15.55 31.54
N GLY A 957 24.38 -14.86 32.59
CA GLY A 957 23.99 -13.45 32.57
C GLY A 957 25.18 -12.51 32.65
N ILE A 958 25.88 -12.49 33.79
CA ILE A 958 26.91 -11.47 34.06
C ILE A 958 28.20 -11.71 33.25
N PHE A 959 28.70 -12.95 33.19
CA PHE A 959 29.98 -13.23 32.51
C PHE A 959 29.86 -13.40 30.99
N LEU A 960 28.89 -14.19 30.51
CA LEU A 960 28.78 -14.53 29.09
C LEU A 960 27.77 -13.68 28.31
N ASP A 961 26.90 -12.91 28.99
CA ASP A 961 25.85 -12.07 28.40
C ASP A 961 24.94 -12.83 27.42
N MET A 962 24.58 -14.06 27.77
CA MET A 962 23.75 -14.93 26.94
C MET A 962 22.28 -14.71 27.26
N GLN A 963 21.68 -13.72 26.60
CA GLN A 963 20.27 -13.40 26.76
C GLN A 963 19.52 -13.52 25.44
N TYR A 964 18.46 -14.34 25.44
CA TYR A 964 17.44 -14.36 24.40
C TYR A 964 16.46 -13.21 24.64
N GLY A 965 16.47 -12.20 23.76
CA GLY A 965 15.67 -10.98 23.85
C GLY A 965 14.75 -10.77 22.65
N LEU A 966 14.09 -9.61 22.59
CA LEU A 966 13.19 -9.24 21.50
C LEU A 966 13.91 -9.04 20.14
N PRO A 967 15.16 -8.51 20.07
CA PRO A 967 15.93 -8.47 18.82
C PRO A 967 16.14 -9.84 18.18
N GLN A 968 16.41 -10.89 18.96
CA GLN A 968 16.56 -12.26 18.45
C GLN A 968 15.24 -12.79 17.89
N VAL A 969 14.11 -12.45 18.51
CA VAL A 969 12.79 -12.80 17.98
C VAL A 969 12.54 -12.07 16.65
N ALA A 970 12.88 -10.79 16.57
CA ALA A 970 12.75 -10.00 15.35
C ALA A 970 13.64 -10.54 14.21
N ALA A 971 14.89 -10.95 14.52
CA ALA A 971 15.82 -11.56 13.57
C ALA A 971 15.32 -12.92 13.07
N LEU A 972 14.84 -13.79 13.98
CA LEU A 972 14.23 -15.07 13.64
C LEU A 972 13.01 -14.91 12.72
N LEU A 973 12.11 -13.98 13.07
CA LEU A 973 10.92 -13.68 12.27
C LEU A 973 11.26 -13.03 10.93
N SER A 974 12.35 -12.26 10.86
CA SER A 974 12.85 -11.66 9.61
C SER A 974 13.53 -12.67 8.68
N GLY A 975 13.77 -13.92 9.14
CA GLY A 975 14.56 -14.92 8.41
C GLY A 975 16.05 -14.58 8.29
N ALA A 976 16.53 -13.57 9.03
CA ALA A 976 17.91 -13.11 9.05
C ALA A 976 18.77 -14.04 9.93
N ILE A 977 18.80 -15.32 9.58
CA ILE A 977 19.55 -16.34 10.31
C ILE A 977 20.90 -16.56 9.60
N PRO A 978 22.03 -16.36 10.29
CA PRO A 978 23.36 -16.57 9.72
C PRO A 978 23.68 -18.06 9.58
N TRP A 979 23.18 -18.71 8.53
CA TRP A 979 23.42 -20.14 8.29
C TRP A 979 24.87 -20.49 7.91
N SER A 980 25.71 -19.48 7.63
CA SER A 980 27.09 -19.66 7.16
C SER A 980 28.01 -20.35 8.17
N ARG A 981 27.68 -20.32 9.48
CA ARG A 981 28.37 -21.07 10.54
C ARG A 981 27.38 -21.52 11.61
N LEU A 982 27.47 -22.78 12.06
CA LEU A 982 26.66 -23.34 13.17
C LEU A 982 27.22 -22.93 14.54
N ASP A 983 27.32 -21.62 14.78
CA ASP A 983 27.89 -21.04 16.01
C ASP A 983 26.79 -20.67 17.03
N PHE A 984 27.16 -19.99 18.12
CA PHE A 984 26.27 -19.63 19.23
C PHE A 984 25.00 -18.86 18.82
N VAL A 985 25.10 -17.86 17.94
CA VAL A 985 23.95 -16.99 17.57
C VAL A 985 22.84 -17.74 16.83
N PRO A 986 23.10 -18.51 15.75
CA PRO A 986 22.06 -19.34 15.12
C PRO A 986 21.49 -20.39 16.06
N ALA A 987 22.33 -21.03 16.90
CA ALA A 987 21.86 -21.99 17.89
C ALA A 987 20.92 -21.35 18.92
N LEU A 988 21.25 -20.16 19.42
CA LEU A 988 20.41 -19.38 20.31
C LEU A 988 19.08 -19.00 19.62
N LEU A 989 19.12 -18.54 18.37
CA LEU A 989 17.97 -18.13 17.57
C LEU A 989 16.95 -19.26 17.36
N VAL A 990 17.43 -20.49 17.07
CA VAL A 990 16.57 -21.61 16.65
C VAL A 990 16.25 -22.57 17.80
N LEU A 991 17.23 -22.93 18.62
CA LEU A 991 17.08 -24.01 19.60
C LEU A 991 16.18 -23.61 20.78
N VAL A 992 16.25 -22.36 21.23
CA VAL A 992 15.42 -21.84 22.33
C VAL A 992 13.92 -21.86 21.97
N PRO A 993 13.49 -21.31 20.82
CA PRO A 993 12.11 -21.44 20.33
C PRO A 993 11.68 -22.88 20.10
N LEU A 994 12.52 -23.70 19.47
CA LEU A 994 12.21 -25.11 19.18
C LEU A 994 11.93 -25.90 20.46
N LEU A 995 12.81 -25.81 21.46
CA LEU A 995 12.61 -26.45 22.75
C LEU A 995 11.39 -25.89 23.49
N SER A 996 11.08 -24.61 23.29
CA SER A 996 9.86 -24.02 23.83
C SER A 996 8.60 -24.62 23.20
N ALA A 997 8.61 -24.85 21.88
CA ALA A 997 7.52 -25.51 21.16
C ALA A 997 7.35 -26.98 21.55
N LEU A 998 8.45 -27.72 21.78
CA LEU A 998 8.40 -29.14 22.14
C LEU A 998 8.07 -29.37 23.62
N GLY A 999 8.72 -28.61 24.50
CA GLY A 999 8.83 -28.84 25.94
C GLY A 999 8.26 -27.73 26.83
N GLY A 1000 7.59 -26.72 26.27
CA GLY A 1000 6.98 -25.58 26.95
C GLY A 1000 8.01 -24.51 27.30
N ASN A 1001 7.64 -23.46 28.04
CA ASN A 1001 8.53 -22.31 28.25
C ASN A 1001 9.72 -22.59 29.21
N LEU A 1002 10.63 -23.49 28.79
CA LEU A 1002 11.78 -23.99 29.53
C LEU A 1002 12.84 -22.90 29.73
N TYR A 1003 13.05 -22.07 28.71
CA TYR A 1003 14.02 -20.97 28.77
C TYR A 1003 13.67 -19.98 29.87
N CYS A 1004 12.44 -19.44 29.91
CA CYS A 1004 12.04 -18.53 30.98
C CYS A 1004 12.04 -19.22 32.36
N GLY A 1005 11.71 -20.52 32.44
CA GLY A 1005 11.65 -21.26 33.70
C GLY A 1005 13.01 -21.64 34.32
N HIS A 1006 14.04 -21.86 33.49
CA HIS A 1006 15.31 -22.48 33.93
C HIS A 1006 16.59 -21.79 33.43
N LEU A 1007 16.60 -21.11 32.28
CA LEU A 1007 17.83 -20.54 31.70
C LEU A 1007 17.91 -19.02 31.76
N CYS A 1008 16.78 -18.31 31.73
CA CYS A 1008 16.75 -16.85 31.62
C CYS A 1008 17.38 -16.17 32.87
N PRO A 1009 18.47 -15.39 32.72
CA PRO A 1009 19.14 -14.73 33.86
C PRO A 1009 18.23 -13.73 34.60
N PHE A 1010 17.49 -12.89 33.86
CA PHE A 1010 16.53 -11.94 34.45
C PHE A 1010 15.38 -12.62 35.20
N GLY A 1011 14.94 -13.79 34.70
CA GLY A 1011 13.94 -14.62 35.35
C GLY A 1011 14.48 -15.29 36.62
N ALA A 1012 15.74 -15.72 36.59
CA ALA A 1012 16.45 -16.29 37.74
C ALA A 1012 16.63 -15.23 38.85
N LEU A 1013 17.07 -14.01 38.51
CA LEU A 1013 17.21 -12.91 39.46
C LEU A 1013 15.88 -12.62 40.17
N GLN A 1014 14.80 -12.46 39.42
CA GLN A 1014 13.47 -12.24 39.98
C GLN A 1014 13.02 -13.39 40.89
N GLU A 1015 13.23 -14.65 40.49
CA GLU A 1015 12.82 -15.77 41.34
C GLU A 1015 13.63 -15.85 42.63
N LEU A 1016 14.95 -15.66 42.56
CA LEU A 1016 15.83 -15.66 43.73
C LEU A 1016 15.50 -14.49 44.66
N LEU A 1017 15.28 -13.29 44.13
CA LEU A 1017 14.87 -12.12 44.90
C LEU A 1017 13.51 -12.31 45.57
N GLY A 1018 12.54 -12.89 44.86
CA GLY A 1018 11.21 -13.20 45.41
C GLY A 1018 11.21 -14.35 46.44
N ASP A 1019 12.25 -15.18 46.48
CA ASP A 1019 12.48 -16.21 47.50
C ASP A 1019 13.17 -15.64 48.75
N LEU A 1020 13.92 -14.54 48.61
CA LEU A 1020 14.57 -13.83 49.70
C LEU A 1020 13.65 -12.78 50.37
N SER A 1021 12.56 -12.38 49.71
CA SER A 1021 11.63 -11.38 50.23
C SER A 1021 10.95 -11.85 51.53
N PRO A 1022 11.08 -11.11 52.64
CA PRO A 1022 10.37 -11.38 53.89
C PRO A 1022 8.92 -10.85 53.89
N LEU A 1023 8.51 -10.14 52.83
CA LEU A 1023 7.22 -9.43 52.79
C LEU A 1023 6.04 -10.40 52.54
N PRO A 1024 4.86 -10.14 53.15
CA PRO A 1024 3.66 -10.94 52.90
C PRO A 1024 3.19 -10.78 51.44
N LYS A 1025 2.97 -11.91 50.76
CA LYS A 1025 2.54 -11.93 49.35
C LYS A 1025 1.02 -11.73 49.27
N PRO A 1026 0.51 -10.64 48.66
CA PRO A 1026 -0.91 -10.36 48.60
C PRO A 1026 -1.68 -11.42 47.80
N SER A 1027 -2.86 -11.79 48.27
CA SER A 1027 -3.76 -12.71 47.58
C SER A 1027 -4.48 -12.01 46.42
N LEU A 1028 -3.90 -12.06 45.23
CA LEU A 1028 -4.52 -11.51 44.02
C LEU A 1028 -5.58 -12.48 43.47
N SER A 1029 -6.69 -11.94 42.95
CA SER A 1029 -7.72 -12.76 42.32
C SER A 1029 -7.19 -13.39 41.02
N ALA A 1030 -7.54 -14.65 40.76
CA ALA A 1030 -7.12 -15.37 39.56
C ALA A 1030 -7.57 -14.67 38.26
N ARG A 1031 -8.69 -13.94 38.29
CA ARG A 1031 -9.20 -13.16 37.16
C ARG A 1031 -8.30 -11.95 36.87
N LEU A 1032 -7.90 -11.20 37.89
CA LEU A 1032 -7.02 -10.05 37.73
C LEU A 1032 -5.64 -10.46 37.19
N VAL A 1033 -5.05 -11.53 37.76
CA VAL A 1033 -3.75 -12.06 37.30
C VAL A 1033 -3.80 -12.53 35.84
N ARG A 1034 -4.94 -13.11 35.41
CA ARG A 1034 -5.15 -13.56 34.03
C ARG A 1034 -5.33 -12.40 33.05
N LEU A 1035 -6.05 -11.35 33.45
CA LEU A 1035 -6.20 -10.15 32.61
C LEU A 1035 -4.88 -9.39 32.51
N ALA A 1036 -4.17 -9.20 33.62
CA ALA A 1036 -2.87 -8.56 33.63
C ALA A 1036 -1.83 -9.34 32.82
N SER A 1037 -1.89 -10.67 32.78
CA SER A 1037 -0.96 -11.46 31.95
C SER A 1037 -1.21 -11.34 30.45
N LEU A 1038 -2.33 -10.73 30.00
CA LEU A 1038 -2.54 -10.40 28.60
C LEU A 1038 -1.68 -9.22 28.14
N ALA A 1039 -1.25 -8.34 29.06
CA ALA A 1039 -0.50 -7.12 28.73
C ALA A 1039 0.80 -7.42 27.97
N LYS A 1040 1.56 -8.46 28.37
CA LYS A 1040 2.79 -8.87 27.65
C LYS A 1040 2.55 -9.30 26.20
N TYR A 1041 1.37 -9.87 25.89
CA TYR A 1041 1.03 -10.27 24.52
C TYR A 1041 0.68 -9.03 23.69
N GLY A 1042 -0.07 -8.08 24.27
CA GLY A 1042 -0.30 -6.78 23.66
C GLY A 1042 1.03 -6.08 23.34
N LEU A 1043 1.91 -5.97 24.33
CA LEU A 1043 3.23 -5.35 24.15
C LEU A 1043 4.09 -6.09 23.12
N PHE A 1044 4.07 -7.42 23.08
CA PHE A 1044 4.76 -8.23 22.07
C PHE A 1044 4.29 -7.92 20.65
N PHE A 1045 2.97 -7.97 20.41
CA PHE A 1045 2.42 -7.70 19.08
C PHE A 1045 2.63 -6.24 18.68
N THR A 1046 2.45 -5.28 19.59
CA THR A 1046 2.65 -3.85 19.30
C THR A 1046 4.11 -3.56 18.95
N ALA A 1047 5.07 -3.98 19.79
CA ALA A 1047 6.48 -3.71 19.57
C ALA A 1047 7.00 -4.31 18.25
N LEU A 1048 6.68 -5.57 17.97
CA LEU A 1048 7.12 -6.19 16.72
C LEU A 1048 6.39 -5.64 15.51
N SER A 1049 5.10 -5.31 15.61
CA SER A 1049 4.38 -4.68 14.50
C SER A 1049 5.00 -3.32 14.16
N LEU A 1050 5.32 -2.50 15.17
CA LEU A 1050 6.03 -1.24 14.97
C LEU A 1050 7.41 -1.47 14.33
N TYR A 1051 8.20 -2.44 14.82
CA TYR A 1051 9.48 -2.78 14.20
C TYR A 1051 9.35 -3.23 12.74
N PHE A 1052 8.38 -4.08 12.39
CA PHE A 1052 8.21 -4.52 10.99
C PHE A 1052 7.61 -3.42 10.09
N LEU A 1053 6.93 -2.43 10.65
CA LEU A 1053 6.48 -1.24 9.93
C LEU A 1053 7.63 -0.25 9.70
N THR A 1054 8.37 0.14 10.74
CA THR A 1054 9.40 1.19 10.66
C THR A 1054 10.78 0.66 10.25
N ARG A 1055 11.11 -0.59 10.60
CA ARG A 1055 12.46 -1.20 10.56
C ARG A 1055 13.48 -0.53 11.48
N GLU A 1056 13.02 0.20 12.50
CA GLU A 1056 13.89 0.85 13.48
C GLU A 1056 14.14 -0.03 14.71
N GLY A 1057 15.42 -0.28 15.02
CA GLY A 1057 15.82 -1.12 16.16
C GLY A 1057 15.51 -0.51 17.54
N THR A 1058 15.35 0.81 17.65
CA THR A 1058 14.98 1.55 18.88
C THR A 1058 13.71 1.01 19.52
N VAL A 1059 12.73 0.61 18.70
CA VAL A 1059 11.44 0.06 19.13
C VAL A 1059 11.62 -1.22 19.97
N LEU A 1060 12.75 -1.92 19.82
CA LEU A 1060 13.04 -3.16 20.53
C LEU A 1060 13.80 -2.95 21.86
N GLU A 1061 14.23 -1.72 22.18
CA GLU A 1061 15.13 -1.41 23.31
C GLU A 1061 14.44 -1.26 24.68
N PHE A 1062 13.10 -1.19 24.75
CA PHE A 1062 12.38 -1.04 26.02
C PHE A 1062 12.50 -2.27 26.96
N CYS A 1063 13.00 -3.40 26.45
CA CYS A 1063 13.11 -4.63 27.22
C CYS A 1063 14.41 -4.64 28.06
N PRO A 1064 14.33 -4.62 29.40
CA PRO A 1064 15.49 -4.60 30.29
C PRO A 1064 16.34 -5.87 30.21
N LEU A 1065 15.87 -6.92 29.54
CA LEU A 1065 16.67 -8.11 29.25
C LEU A 1065 17.87 -7.81 28.34
N ALA A 1066 17.85 -6.76 27.53
CA ALA A 1066 18.94 -6.50 26.59
C ALA A 1066 20.23 -5.97 27.26
N GLY A 1067 20.16 -5.43 28.49
CA GLY A 1067 21.29 -4.72 29.13
C GLY A 1067 21.54 -5.02 30.62
N MET A 1068 20.78 -5.93 31.25
CA MET A 1068 20.88 -6.15 32.71
C MET A 1068 22.30 -6.58 33.17
N ALA A 1069 23.03 -7.35 32.38
CA ALA A 1069 24.33 -7.90 32.77
C ALA A 1069 25.39 -6.82 33.08
N ARG A 1070 25.23 -5.61 32.53
CA ARG A 1070 26.23 -4.54 32.59
C ARG A 1070 25.69 -3.20 33.10
N LEU A 1071 24.43 -3.16 33.54
CA LEU A 1071 23.79 -1.95 34.12
C LEU A 1071 23.73 -0.76 33.12
N ASP A 1072 23.68 -1.06 31.83
CA ASP A 1072 23.78 -0.08 30.74
C ASP A 1072 22.48 -0.07 29.93
N LEU A 1073 21.43 0.47 30.55
CA LEU A 1073 20.07 0.52 30.01
C LEU A 1073 19.71 1.97 29.68
N ALA A 1074 18.88 2.18 28.66
CA ALA A 1074 18.22 3.46 28.47
C ALA A 1074 17.45 3.86 29.75
N PRO A 1075 17.31 5.15 30.09
CA PRO A 1075 16.65 5.58 31.34
C PRO A 1075 15.26 4.97 31.55
N ALA A 1076 14.48 4.82 30.48
CA ALA A 1076 13.17 4.16 30.51
C ALA A 1076 13.27 2.66 30.84
N ALA A 1077 14.22 1.94 30.26
CA ALA A 1077 14.44 0.52 30.51
C ALA A 1077 14.95 0.26 31.94
N TRP A 1078 15.78 1.17 32.48
CA TRP A 1078 16.19 1.17 33.89
C TRP A 1078 15.00 1.30 34.84
N THR A 1079 14.14 2.27 34.58
CA THR A 1079 12.94 2.53 35.39
C THR A 1079 12.03 1.29 35.41
N LEU A 1080 11.80 0.68 34.24
CA LEU A 1080 11.01 -0.55 34.12
C LEU A 1080 11.66 -1.75 34.83
N ALA A 1081 12.98 -1.91 34.74
CA ALA A 1081 13.71 -2.98 35.43
C ALA A 1081 13.57 -2.87 36.96
N ILE A 1082 13.78 -1.67 37.51
CA ILE A 1082 13.68 -1.41 38.95
C ILE A 1082 12.25 -1.65 39.42
N LEU A 1083 11.24 -1.10 38.74
CA LEU A 1083 9.83 -1.32 39.06
C LEU A 1083 9.46 -2.81 39.04
N ALA A 1084 9.97 -3.56 38.07
CA ALA A 1084 9.76 -5.00 38.00
C ALA A 1084 10.43 -5.79 39.14
N LEU A 1085 11.65 -5.42 39.53
CA LEU A 1085 12.36 -6.05 40.65
C LEU A 1085 11.70 -5.73 41.99
N VAL A 1086 11.30 -4.48 42.22
CA VAL A 1086 10.53 -4.05 43.40
C VAL A 1086 9.18 -4.78 43.44
N GLY A 1087 8.46 -4.83 42.33
CA GLY A 1087 7.21 -5.59 42.23
C GLY A 1087 7.40 -7.07 42.54
N THR A 1088 8.58 -7.62 42.23
CA THR A 1088 8.90 -9.03 42.48
C THR A 1088 8.99 -9.39 43.97
N LEU A 1089 9.25 -8.40 44.84
CA LEU A 1089 9.19 -8.58 46.29
C LEU A 1089 7.78 -8.92 46.78
N PHE A 1090 6.75 -8.45 46.06
CA PHE A 1090 5.33 -8.69 46.36
C PHE A 1090 4.74 -9.86 45.57
N TYR A 1091 5.12 -10.03 44.30
CA TYR A 1091 4.62 -11.11 43.45
C TYR A 1091 5.74 -11.72 42.60
N PRO A 1092 6.03 -13.04 42.67
CA PRO A 1092 7.20 -13.60 42.01
C PRO A 1092 7.17 -13.41 40.48
N ARG A 1093 8.31 -12.99 39.90
CA ARG A 1093 8.53 -12.84 38.45
C ARG A 1093 7.53 -11.87 37.76
N VAL A 1094 7.29 -10.69 38.33
CA VAL A 1094 6.36 -9.67 37.78
C VAL A 1094 6.61 -9.39 36.31
N TRP A 1095 7.86 -9.16 35.91
CA TRP A 1095 8.19 -8.86 34.51
C TRP A 1095 7.83 -10.00 33.58
N CYS A 1096 8.30 -11.22 33.87
CA CYS A 1096 8.05 -12.40 33.05
C CYS A 1096 6.55 -12.71 32.94
N ARG A 1097 5.78 -12.34 33.97
CA ARG A 1097 4.35 -12.62 34.04
C ARG A 1097 3.51 -11.62 33.24
N PHE A 1098 3.79 -10.32 33.39
CA PHE A 1098 2.89 -9.26 32.95
C PHE A 1098 3.44 -8.42 31.80
N LEU A 1099 4.76 -8.27 31.67
CA LEU A 1099 5.35 -7.28 30.76
C LEU A 1099 6.35 -7.83 29.75
N CYS A 1100 6.87 -9.06 29.91
CA CYS A 1100 7.96 -9.57 29.06
C CYS A 1100 7.48 -10.01 27.66
N PRO A 1101 7.81 -9.28 26.57
CA PRO A 1101 7.37 -9.63 25.22
C PRO A 1101 8.05 -10.91 24.71
N THR A 1102 9.34 -11.12 25.04
CA THR A 1102 10.06 -12.37 24.72
C THR A 1102 9.44 -13.57 25.43
N GLY A 1103 9.00 -13.38 26.68
CA GLY A 1103 8.27 -14.41 27.42
C GLY A 1103 6.90 -14.71 26.81
N ALA A 1104 6.24 -13.71 26.22
CA ALA A 1104 5.00 -13.89 25.48
C ALA A 1104 5.22 -14.74 24.21
N PHE A 1105 6.26 -14.46 23.42
CA PHE A 1105 6.64 -15.25 22.25
C PHE A 1105 6.85 -16.73 22.59
N LEU A 1106 7.70 -17.03 23.59
CA LEU A 1106 8.00 -18.40 24.00
C LEU A 1106 6.78 -19.09 24.62
N ALA A 1107 5.90 -18.35 25.30
CA ALA A 1107 4.63 -18.85 25.80
C ALA A 1107 3.66 -19.25 24.67
N LEU A 1108 3.59 -18.46 23.58
CA LEU A 1108 2.79 -18.80 22.39
C LEU A 1108 3.26 -20.12 21.77
N LEU A 1109 4.57 -20.28 21.60
CA LEU A 1109 5.17 -21.53 21.12
C LEU A 1109 4.92 -22.69 22.08
N GLY A 1110 5.01 -22.45 23.39
CA GLY A 1110 4.75 -23.44 24.43
C GLY A 1110 3.33 -24.01 24.46
N ARG A 1111 2.38 -23.46 23.67
CA ARG A 1111 1.07 -24.08 23.46
C ARG A 1111 1.14 -25.31 22.55
N LEU A 1112 2.12 -25.37 21.66
CA LEU A 1112 2.31 -26.44 20.67
C LEU A 1112 2.92 -27.72 21.27
N THR A 1113 3.08 -27.78 22.59
CA THR A 1113 3.83 -28.84 23.26
C THR A 1113 3.29 -30.23 22.98
N LEU A 1114 4.12 -31.03 22.32
CA LEU A 1114 3.82 -32.40 21.92
C LEU A 1114 4.07 -33.41 23.05
N PHE A 1115 5.06 -33.16 23.91
CA PHE A 1115 5.55 -34.15 24.89
C PHE A 1115 4.96 -34.00 26.30
N THR A 1116 3.68 -33.62 26.45
CA THR A 1116 3.09 -33.36 27.78
C THR A 1116 2.89 -34.59 28.67
N THR A 1117 2.89 -35.79 28.10
CA THR A 1117 2.53 -37.05 28.79
C THR A 1117 3.64 -37.61 29.68
N ARG A 1118 4.89 -37.19 29.51
CA ARG A 1118 6.05 -37.69 30.27
C ARG A 1118 6.45 -36.83 31.48
N TYR A 1119 5.63 -35.83 31.84
CA TYR A 1119 5.96 -34.93 32.95
C TYR A 1119 5.48 -35.46 34.32
N PRO A 1120 6.21 -35.11 35.39
CA PRO A 1120 5.87 -35.49 36.77
C PRO A 1120 4.53 -34.92 37.22
N ARG A 1121 3.86 -35.60 38.16
CA ARG A 1121 2.55 -35.20 38.70
C ARG A 1121 2.61 -33.82 39.36
N ARG A 1122 1.61 -32.97 39.09
CA ARG A 1122 1.54 -31.57 39.56
C ARG A 1122 0.29 -31.34 40.41
N ARG A 1123 0.43 -30.69 41.57
CA ARG A 1123 -0.67 -30.20 42.41
C ARG A 1123 -0.96 -28.74 42.06
N LEU A 1124 -1.73 -28.50 40.99
CA LEU A 1124 -1.98 -27.17 40.42
C LEU A 1124 -2.69 -26.20 41.38
N GLN A 1125 -3.42 -26.72 42.36
CA GLN A 1125 -4.03 -25.95 43.45
C GLN A 1125 -2.99 -25.15 44.25
N HIS A 1126 -1.75 -25.65 44.35
CA HIS A 1126 -0.64 -25.00 45.04
C HIS A 1126 0.27 -24.22 44.09
N CYS A 1127 -0.18 -23.93 42.86
CA CYS A 1127 0.62 -23.16 41.92
C CYS A 1127 0.65 -21.68 42.37
N PRO A 1128 1.85 -21.12 42.64
CA PRO A 1128 1.98 -19.71 43.05
C PRO A 1128 1.55 -18.71 41.96
N TYR A 1129 1.30 -19.20 40.74
CA TYR A 1129 0.90 -18.41 39.58
C TYR A 1129 -0.57 -18.63 39.16
N HIS A 1130 -1.38 -19.32 39.98
CA HIS A 1130 -2.79 -19.63 39.70
C HIS A 1130 -3.04 -20.30 38.33
N ILE A 1131 -2.10 -21.15 37.90
CA ILE A 1131 -2.26 -21.95 36.67
C ILE A 1131 -3.13 -23.16 36.96
N VAL A 1132 -4.21 -23.30 36.19
CA VAL A 1132 -5.21 -24.37 36.36
C VAL A 1132 -4.99 -25.54 35.40
N ASP A 1133 -4.26 -25.31 34.31
CA ASP A 1133 -3.93 -26.33 33.30
C ASP A 1133 -2.44 -26.22 32.93
N PRO A 1134 -1.65 -27.32 32.94
CA PRO A 1134 -0.25 -27.31 32.49
C PRO A 1134 -0.06 -26.85 31.03
N ARG A 1135 -1.11 -26.90 30.20
CA ARG A 1135 -1.14 -26.41 28.81
C ARG A 1135 -1.56 -24.95 28.68
N GLN A 1136 -1.90 -24.29 29.78
CA GLN A 1136 -2.16 -22.85 29.77
C GLN A 1136 -0.88 -22.13 29.29
N LEU A 1137 -1.03 -21.20 28.34
CA LEU A 1137 0.06 -20.42 27.71
C LEU A 1137 1.10 -19.89 28.72
N ASP A 1138 0.56 -19.52 29.86
CA ASP A 1138 1.19 -18.82 30.95
C ASP A 1138 2.00 -19.72 31.92
N CYS A 1139 2.04 -21.04 31.68
CA CYS A 1139 2.79 -21.99 32.48
C CYS A 1139 4.30 -21.95 32.13
N LEU A 1140 5.12 -21.41 33.04
CA LEU A 1140 6.59 -21.37 32.90
C LEU A 1140 7.29 -22.73 33.09
N ARG A 1141 6.54 -23.78 33.41
CA ARG A 1141 7.09 -25.10 33.77
C ARG A 1141 8.22 -25.02 34.81
N CYS A 1142 8.04 -24.19 35.83
CA CYS A 1142 9.01 -24.02 36.93
C CYS A 1142 8.97 -25.15 37.98
N HIS A 1143 8.01 -26.08 37.87
CA HIS A 1143 7.83 -27.24 38.74
C HIS A 1143 7.66 -26.96 40.25
N ARG A 1144 7.41 -25.71 40.65
CA ARG A 1144 7.11 -25.35 42.06
C ARG A 1144 5.85 -26.03 42.63
N CYS A 1145 4.94 -26.46 41.76
CA CYS A 1145 3.73 -27.20 42.11
C CYS A 1145 3.87 -28.73 42.03
N CYS A 1146 5.08 -29.28 41.82
CA CYS A 1146 5.32 -30.73 41.85
C CYS A 1146 5.33 -31.25 43.29
N ALA A 1147 4.83 -32.48 43.50
CA ALA A 1147 4.74 -33.08 44.84
C ALA A 1147 6.13 -33.33 45.47
N GLU A 1148 7.15 -33.65 44.65
CA GLU A 1148 8.55 -33.87 45.04
C GLU A 1148 9.27 -32.63 45.61
N TYR A 1149 8.60 -31.49 45.64
CA TYR A 1149 9.11 -30.27 46.24
C TYR A 1149 8.83 -30.24 47.76
N GLU A 1150 7.94 -31.05 48.34
CA GLU A 1150 7.80 -31.07 49.82
C GLU A 1150 9.11 -31.53 50.50
N PRO A 1151 9.64 -30.79 51.50
CA PRO A 1151 10.66 -31.37 52.37
C PRO A 1151 10.03 -32.55 53.12
N GLU A 1152 10.78 -33.65 53.28
CA GLU A 1152 10.42 -34.86 54.04
C GLU A 1152 10.16 -34.61 55.55
N GLY A 1153 9.69 -33.44 55.97
CA GLY A 1153 9.65 -33.04 57.38
C GLY A 1153 8.61 -31.98 57.77
N ARG A 1154 7.45 -31.92 57.10
CA ARG A 1154 6.27 -31.20 57.65
C ARG A 1154 4.99 -31.99 57.45
N THR A 1155 4.92 -33.14 58.11
CA THR A 1155 3.66 -33.67 58.64
C THR A 1155 3.52 -33.19 60.08
N ARG A 1156 2.71 -32.16 60.30
CA ARG A 1156 1.90 -31.94 61.50
C ARG A 1156 0.90 -30.82 61.22
#